data_AF-A0AAN6TG78-F1
#
_entry.id   AF-A0AAN6TG78-F1
#
_cell.length_a   1.000
_cell.length_b   1.000
_cell.length_c   1.000
_cell.angle_alpha   90.00
_cell.angle_beta   90.00
_cell.angle_gamma   90.00
#
_symmetry.space_group_name_H-M   'P 1'
#
loop_
_entity.id
_entity.type
_entity.pdbx_description
1 polymer ?
#
loop_
_entity_poly.entity_id
_entity_poly.type
_entity_poly.pdbx_seq_one_letter_code
_entity_poly.pdbx_strand_id
1 'polypeptide(L)'
;MSKVTAVKEAVKETLVGSTEPPQLSAQTKARFNRHALKDPETGELYLGAEQFIDAIAPPHEDYHKIKREQYSILFSVADRTNKGKVTLADWAYFENLLSKPDAEYEIAFRLFDVDRLGAVKYDDFRRLYELNKGPDSLPFDWDCEWAKLYIGSKKKRHSMDYQQFSQMLRGLQGERVRQAFQYFDKDGDGFIEPEEFERIIKETSKHKLSDHLLENLHTLCNIAQGSKVSYANVRAFQNMMKEIDLVELIVRRACAKSPDGKITRAEFLNQAAKITRFSLFTPMEADILFHFASLDELSGRLGLRDFAKVLDPSWRKRDDEADSRASAAVKSKGAQFLAQAMESAYNFALGSMAGAFGAFMVYPIDLVKTRMQNQRGASPGQRLYNNSIDCFRKVIRNEGFRGLYSGVLPQLVGVAPEKAIKLTVNDLVRGWFSDKQGKIWWGHEVIAGGAAGGCQVVFTNPLEIVKIRLQVQGEVAKSVEGAPKRSAMWIVRNLGLVGLYKGASACLLRDVPFSAIYFPTYNHLKRDVFGESSTKKLGILQLLTAGAIAGMPAAYLTTPCDVIKTRLQVEARKGDTTYTGLRHAAKTIWKEEGFRAFFKGGPARIFRSSPQFGFTLAAYELLQNVLPFPGKPSEAKVAAGVAEAMATLKEKAVDSPFYRSRNALKILLDLDDNFGRVPLGPGQPGWKSLPDWMKGNGRTA
;
A
#
# COMPACT_ATOMS: atom_id res chain seq x y z
N MET A 1 24.92 -47.80 23.09
CA MET A 1 24.77 -46.50 23.79
C MET A 1 23.40 -46.44 24.43
N SER A 2 23.28 -45.95 25.68
CA SER A 2 21.97 -45.85 26.35
C SER A 2 21.08 -44.82 25.65
N LYS A 3 19.75 -44.97 25.69
CA LYS A 3 18.81 -43.98 25.14
C LYS A 3 19.05 -42.56 25.69
N VAL A 4 19.55 -42.45 26.92
CA VAL A 4 19.91 -41.17 27.55
C VAL A 4 21.17 -40.56 26.92
N THR A 5 22.14 -41.38 26.53
CA THR A 5 23.35 -40.94 25.82
C THR A 5 23.00 -40.46 24.42
N ALA A 6 22.14 -41.19 23.71
CA ALA A 6 21.68 -40.81 22.37
C ALA A 6 20.84 -39.52 22.38
N VAL A 7 20.01 -39.30 23.41
CA VAL A 7 19.28 -38.03 23.57
C VAL A 7 20.24 -36.88 23.89
N LYS A 8 21.24 -37.10 24.75
CA LYS A 8 22.27 -36.08 25.03
C LYS A 8 23.11 -35.75 23.80
N GLU A 9 23.47 -36.74 23.00
CA GLU A 9 24.19 -36.55 21.74
C GLU A 9 23.31 -35.86 20.70
N ALA A 10 22.04 -36.23 20.55
CA ALA A 10 21.11 -35.55 19.66
C ALA A 10 20.90 -34.09 20.06
N VAL A 11 20.73 -33.80 21.35
CA VAL A 11 20.63 -32.43 21.91
C VAL A 11 21.95 -31.67 21.72
N LYS A 12 23.09 -32.32 21.90
CA LYS A 12 24.41 -31.74 21.64
C LYS A 12 24.61 -31.45 20.15
N GLU A 13 24.21 -32.33 19.25
CA GLU A 13 24.23 -32.10 17.79
C GLU A 13 23.27 -30.97 17.38
N THR A 14 22.12 -30.83 18.05
CA THR A 14 21.19 -29.72 17.77
C THR A 14 21.72 -28.38 18.28
N LEU A 15 22.41 -28.36 19.43
CA LEU A 15 22.94 -27.15 20.08
C LEU A 15 24.32 -26.73 19.56
N VAL A 16 25.19 -27.68 19.23
CA VAL A 16 26.58 -27.48 18.77
C VAL A 16 26.68 -27.51 17.23
N GLY A 17 25.66 -28.07 16.56
CA GLY A 17 25.55 -28.17 15.10
C GLY A 17 26.20 -29.44 14.54
N SER A 18 25.61 -30.01 13.49
CA SER A 18 26.24 -31.09 12.73
C SER A 18 27.50 -30.60 11.99
N THR A 19 28.42 -31.52 11.71
CA THR A 19 29.62 -31.28 10.90
C THR A 19 29.36 -31.35 9.39
N GLU A 20 28.13 -31.71 8.98
CA GLU A 20 27.76 -31.80 7.58
C GLU A 20 27.41 -30.41 7.01
N PRO A 21 27.96 -30.03 5.84
CA PRO A 21 27.71 -28.72 5.25
C PRO A 21 26.23 -28.57 4.86
N PRO A 22 25.51 -27.56 5.37
CA PRO A 22 24.12 -27.33 5.00
C PRO A 22 23.99 -27.03 3.50
N GLN A 23 22.94 -27.54 2.86
CA GLN A 23 22.59 -27.12 1.49
C GLN A 23 22.13 -25.66 1.49
N LEU A 24 22.99 -24.76 1.03
CA LEU A 24 22.73 -23.33 0.90
C LEU A 24 21.84 -23.03 -0.31
N SER A 25 20.85 -22.16 -0.14
CA SER A 25 20.11 -21.61 -1.28
C SER A 25 21.04 -20.75 -2.16
N ALA A 26 20.76 -20.69 -3.47
CA ALA A 26 21.54 -19.88 -4.41
C ALA A 26 21.55 -18.39 -4.01
N GLN A 27 20.46 -17.89 -3.42
CA GLN A 27 20.35 -16.51 -2.94
C GLN A 27 21.25 -16.25 -1.72
N THR A 28 21.27 -17.18 -0.76
CA THR A 28 22.10 -17.09 0.44
C THR A 28 23.59 -17.11 0.10
N LYS A 29 23.99 -17.95 -0.87
CA LYS A 29 25.37 -18.01 -1.38
C LYS A 29 25.76 -16.75 -2.15
N ALA A 30 24.87 -16.20 -2.98
CA ALA A 30 25.11 -14.95 -3.69
C ALA A 30 25.32 -13.76 -2.73
N ARG A 31 24.58 -13.71 -1.63
CA ARG A 31 24.73 -12.67 -0.60
C ARG A 31 26.07 -12.75 0.12
N PHE A 32 26.52 -13.95 0.50
CA PHE A 32 27.87 -14.15 1.03
C PHE A 32 28.92 -13.65 0.04
N ASN A 33 28.88 -14.13 -1.21
CA ASN A 33 29.87 -13.79 -2.23
C ASN A 33 29.90 -12.30 -2.56
N ARG A 34 28.78 -11.58 -2.42
CA ARG A 34 28.69 -10.13 -2.69
C ARG A 34 29.52 -9.29 -1.70
N HIS A 35 29.63 -9.73 -0.45
CA HIS A 35 30.30 -8.99 0.62
C HIS A 35 31.61 -9.66 1.09
N ALA A 36 31.90 -10.88 0.65
CA ALA A 36 33.08 -11.62 1.06
C ALA A 36 34.38 -10.99 0.58
N LEU A 37 35.37 -10.99 1.47
CA LEU A 37 36.76 -10.66 1.20
C LEU A 37 37.54 -11.94 0.89
N LYS A 38 38.64 -11.80 0.16
CA LYS A 38 39.55 -12.91 -0.14
C LYS A 38 40.71 -12.89 0.84
N ASP A 39 40.97 -14.03 1.48
CA ASP A 39 42.12 -14.18 2.36
C ASP A 39 43.42 -14.15 1.52
N PRO A 40 44.36 -13.24 1.80
CA PRO A 40 45.63 -13.19 1.07
C PRO A 40 46.50 -14.44 1.27
N GLU A 41 46.35 -15.18 2.38
CA GLU A 41 47.18 -16.35 2.69
C GLU A 41 46.59 -17.65 2.15
N THR A 42 45.29 -17.87 2.33
CA THR A 42 44.62 -19.14 1.95
C THR A 42 43.87 -19.06 0.62
N GLY A 43 43.58 -17.84 0.13
CA GLY A 43 42.76 -17.61 -1.05
C GLY A 43 41.26 -17.88 -0.84
N GLU A 44 40.85 -18.29 0.36
CA GLU A 44 39.45 -18.57 0.70
C GLU A 44 38.64 -17.27 0.89
N LEU A 45 37.34 -17.34 0.61
CA LEU A 45 36.41 -16.23 0.83
C LEU A 45 35.90 -16.23 2.27
N TYR A 46 35.94 -15.09 2.93
CA TYR A 46 35.43 -14.90 4.29
C TYR A 46 34.74 -13.54 4.46
N LEU A 47 33.84 -13.43 5.45
CA LEU A 47 33.28 -12.15 5.89
C LEU A 47 34.00 -11.68 7.15
N GLY A 48 34.50 -10.44 7.13
CA GLY A 48 34.89 -9.71 8.34
C GLY A 48 33.66 -9.13 9.06
N ALA A 49 33.85 -8.55 10.24
CA ALA A 49 32.75 -8.04 11.06
C ALA A 49 31.88 -6.98 10.33
N GLU A 50 32.49 -6.01 9.65
CA GLU A 50 31.75 -4.98 8.90
C GLU A 50 31.02 -5.58 7.67
N GLN A 51 31.69 -6.45 6.93
CA GLN A 51 31.11 -7.10 5.74
C GLN A 51 29.97 -8.05 6.10
N PHE A 52 30.07 -8.70 7.27
CA PHE A 52 28.98 -9.50 7.82
C PHE A 52 27.78 -8.62 8.14
N ILE A 53 27.98 -7.47 8.82
CA ILE A 53 26.90 -6.52 9.11
C ILE A 53 26.26 -6.04 7.81
N ASP A 54 27.03 -5.68 6.78
CA ASP A 54 26.47 -5.30 5.46
C ASP A 54 25.60 -6.39 4.83
N ALA A 55 25.95 -7.67 5.06
CA ALA A 55 25.22 -8.82 4.54
C ALA A 55 23.92 -9.13 5.32
N ILE A 56 23.82 -8.75 6.59
CA ILE A 56 22.64 -9.05 7.45
C ILE A 56 21.82 -7.81 7.81
N ALA A 57 22.37 -6.62 7.59
CA ALA A 57 21.80 -5.32 7.91
C ALA A 57 22.29 -4.31 6.83
N PRO A 58 21.59 -4.26 5.68
CA PRO A 58 21.98 -3.39 4.57
C PRO A 58 21.57 -1.93 4.81
N PRO A 59 22.40 -0.94 4.41
CA PRO A 59 22.30 0.47 4.84
C PRO A 59 21.01 1.22 4.44
N HIS A 60 20.16 0.62 3.62
CA HIS A 60 18.88 1.18 3.17
C HIS A 60 17.66 0.69 3.99
N GLU A 61 17.88 -0.16 5.01
CA GLU A 61 16.82 -0.57 5.94
C GLU A 61 16.63 0.42 7.11
N ASP A 62 15.48 0.31 7.77
CA ASP A 62 15.11 1.16 8.91
C ASP A 62 15.79 0.71 10.21
N TYR A 63 16.74 1.52 10.69
CA TYR A 63 17.49 1.33 11.94
C TYR A 63 17.02 2.20 13.11
N HIS A 64 15.83 2.81 13.03
CA HIS A 64 15.34 3.77 14.03
C HIS A 64 15.34 3.20 15.46
N LYS A 65 14.90 1.96 15.65
CA LYS A 65 14.81 1.31 16.97
C LYS A 65 16.04 0.49 17.33
N ILE A 66 16.64 -0.22 16.36
CA ILE A 66 17.82 -1.05 16.56
C ILE A 66 18.93 -0.49 15.67
N LYS A 67 19.98 0.04 16.30
CA LYS A 67 21.09 0.63 15.55
C LYS A 67 21.88 -0.46 14.84
N ARG A 68 22.38 -0.15 13.64
CA ARG A 68 23.19 -1.06 12.80
C ARG A 68 24.37 -1.68 13.56
N GLU A 69 25.01 -0.93 14.45
CA GLU A 69 26.14 -1.41 15.28
C GLU A 69 25.79 -2.61 16.17
N GLN A 70 24.54 -2.73 16.61
CA GLN A 70 24.11 -3.81 17.51
C GLN A 70 24.04 -5.16 16.80
N TYR A 71 23.89 -5.16 15.47
CA TYR A 71 23.97 -6.38 14.66
C TYR A 71 25.35 -7.01 14.66
N SER A 72 26.39 -6.28 15.06
CA SER A 72 27.75 -6.83 15.24
C SER A 72 27.77 -8.00 16.21
N ILE A 73 26.86 -8.08 17.19
CA ILE A 73 26.79 -9.18 18.14
C ILE A 73 26.44 -10.53 17.50
N LEU A 74 25.78 -10.51 16.35
CA LEU A 74 25.48 -11.72 15.60
C LEU A 74 26.73 -12.29 14.92
N PHE A 75 27.78 -11.48 14.74
CA PHE A 75 29.06 -11.94 14.20
C PHE A 75 29.72 -12.98 15.10
N SER A 76 29.72 -12.77 16.43
CA SER A 76 30.32 -13.73 17.38
C SER A 76 29.55 -15.05 17.44
N VAL A 77 28.27 -15.03 17.09
CA VAL A 77 27.44 -16.24 16.97
C VAL A 77 27.69 -16.96 15.64
N ALA A 78 27.95 -16.19 14.57
CA ALA A 78 28.29 -16.73 13.26
C ALA A 78 29.72 -17.31 13.22
N ASP A 79 30.70 -16.67 13.86
CA ASP A 79 32.08 -17.14 13.92
C ASP A 79 32.22 -18.35 14.85
N ARG A 80 32.03 -19.55 14.31
CA ARG A 80 32.17 -20.80 15.07
C ARG A 80 33.62 -21.10 15.44
N THR A 81 34.62 -20.44 14.87
CA THR A 81 36.01 -20.77 15.15
C THR A 81 36.72 -19.73 16.00
N ASN A 82 36.04 -18.63 16.34
CA ASN A 82 36.60 -17.47 17.04
C ASN A 82 37.90 -16.95 16.37
N LYS A 83 37.96 -17.02 15.04
CA LYS A 83 39.12 -16.56 14.24
C LYS A 83 38.97 -15.12 13.74
N GLY A 84 37.85 -14.47 14.05
CA GLY A 84 37.51 -13.14 13.54
C GLY A 84 37.12 -13.17 12.07
N LYS A 85 36.77 -14.35 11.53
CA LYS A 85 36.42 -14.59 10.12
C LYS A 85 35.24 -15.54 10.02
N VAL A 86 34.22 -15.18 9.26
CA VAL A 86 33.07 -16.05 8.97
C VAL A 86 33.25 -16.67 7.60
N THR A 87 33.50 -17.98 7.55
CA THR A 87 33.63 -18.72 6.28
C THR A 87 32.27 -19.00 5.64
N LEU A 88 32.24 -19.53 4.42
CA LEU A 88 30.99 -19.93 3.77
C LEU A 88 30.26 -21.02 4.57
N ALA A 89 30.99 -21.92 5.25
CA ALA A 89 30.43 -22.95 6.09
C ALA A 89 29.79 -22.36 7.36
N ASP A 90 30.46 -21.38 7.98
CA ASP A 90 29.93 -20.65 9.13
C ASP A 90 28.67 -19.84 8.76
N TRP A 91 28.68 -19.22 7.58
CA TRP A 91 27.54 -18.51 7.03
C TRP A 91 26.34 -19.43 6.77
N ALA A 92 26.57 -20.61 6.19
CA ALA A 92 25.52 -21.61 5.99
C ALA A 92 24.86 -22.01 7.30
N TYR A 93 25.69 -22.20 8.33
CA TYR A 93 25.24 -22.58 9.65
C TYR A 93 24.44 -21.47 10.33
N PHE A 94 24.92 -20.23 10.26
CA PHE A 94 24.23 -19.06 10.80
C PHE A 94 22.85 -18.86 10.16
N GLU A 95 22.74 -19.05 8.85
CA GLU A 95 21.46 -18.94 8.14
C GLU A 95 20.48 -20.07 8.47
N ASN A 96 21.00 -21.28 8.69
CA ASN A 96 20.19 -22.38 9.18
C ASN A 96 19.70 -22.12 10.62
N LEU A 97 20.57 -21.58 11.48
CA LEU A 97 20.22 -21.14 12.83
C LEU A 97 19.10 -20.09 12.80
N LEU A 98 19.20 -19.06 11.96
CA LEU A 98 18.15 -18.04 11.78
C LEU A 98 16.83 -18.62 11.25
N SER A 99 16.86 -19.79 10.62
CA SER A 99 15.68 -20.45 10.08
C SER A 99 14.96 -21.34 11.09
N LYS A 100 15.54 -21.57 12.28
CA LYS A 100 14.90 -22.33 13.35
C LYS A 100 13.73 -21.55 13.97
N PRO A 101 12.68 -22.24 14.45
CA PRO A 101 11.51 -21.60 15.05
C PRO A 101 11.81 -20.90 16.39
N ASP A 102 12.89 -21.28 17.07
CA ASP A 102 13.36 -20.75 18.36
C ASP A 102 14.73 -20.05 18.25
N ALA A 103 15.06 -19.57 17.05
CA ALA A 103 16.35 -18.96 16.73
C ALA A 103 16.76 -17.84 17.71
N GLU A 104 15.80 -17.03 18.19
CA GLU A 104 16.08 -15.92 19.10
C GLU A 104 16.67 -16.40 20.44
N TYR A 105 16.14 -17.50 20.99
CA TYR A 105 16.63 -18.08 22.23
C TYR A 105 17.95 -18.81 22.02
N GLU A 106 18.11 -19.52 20.91
CA GLU A 106 19.34 -20.26 20.64
C GLU A 106 20.53 -19.32 20.37
N ILE A 107 20.30 -18.22 19.65
CA ILE A 107 21.31 -17.17 19.45
C ILE A 107 21.72 -16.56 20.78
N ALA A 108 20.75 -16.22 21.65
CA ALA A 108 21.05 -15.72 22.98
C ALA A 108 21.86 -16.73 23.80
N PHE A 109 21.43 -18.00 23.83
CA PHE A 109 22.13 -19.05 24.57
C PHE A 109 23.59 -19.20 24.12
N ARG A 110 23.85 -19.23 22.81
CA ARG A 110 25.20 -19.36 22.26
C ARG A 110 26.08 -18.16 22.55
N LEU A 111 25.50 -16.98 22.63
CA LEU A 111 26.23 -15.79 23.03
C LEU A 111 26.70 -15.87 24.49
N PHE A 112 25.86 -16.44 25.37
CA PHE A 112 26.16 -16.57 26.81
C PHE A 112 26.93 -17.86 27.17
N ASP A 113 26.92 -18.87 26.30
CA ASP A 113 27.75 -20.09 26.41
C ASP A 113 29.15 -19.82 25.86
N VAL A 114 29.91 -18.97 26.57
CA VAL A 114 31.25 -18.50 26.17
C VAL A 114 32.22 -19.66 25.93
N ASP A 115 32.15 -20.70 26.79
CA ASP A 115 33.01 -21.88 26.70
C ASP A 115 32.48 -22.95 25.72
N ARG A 116 31.27 -22.79 25.19
CA ARG A 116 30.60 -23.71 24.25
C ARG A 116 30.44 -25.12 24.79
N LEU A 117 30.18 -25.24 26.09
CA LEU A 117 30.00 -26.51 26.78
C LEU A 117 28.55 -27.01 26.74
N GLY A 118 27.64 -26.23 26.14
CA GLY A 118 26.21 -26.48 26.18
C GLY A 118 25.59 -26.10 27.53
N ALA A 119 26.23 -25.21 28.29
CA ALA A 119 25.73 -24.72 29.57
C ALA A 119 26.22 -23.30 29.87
N VAL A 120 25.29 -22.43 30.28
CA VAL A 120 25.59 -21.04 30.66
C VAL A 120 25.96 -21.00 32.14
N LYS A 121 27.17 -20.54 32.45
CA LYS A 121 27.62 -20.28 33.83
C LYS A 121 27.12 -18.93 34.30
N TYR A 122 26.82 -18.82 35.59
CA TYR A 122 26.40 -17.56 36.20
C TYR A 122 27.41 -16.42 36.00
N ASP A 123 28.70 -16.71 36.17
CA ASP A 123 29.75 -15.68 36.09
C ASP A 123 29.88 -15.11 34.68
N ASP A 124 29.81 -15.96 33.65
CA ASP A 124 29.84 -15.54 32.25
C ASP A 124 28.60 -14.72 31.90
N PHE A 125 27.43 -15.20 32.33
CA PHE A 125 26.17 -14.49 32.15
C PHE A 125 26.17 -13.12 32.81
N ARG A 126 26.56 -13.03 34.08
CA ARG A 126 26.65 -11.78 34.82
C ARG A 126 27.65 -10.83 34.18
N ARG A 127 28.83 -11.32 33.81
CA ARG A 127 29.87 -10.50 33.17
C ARG A 127 29.38 -9.90 31.87
N LEU A 128 28.78 -10.71 30.99
CA LEU A 128 28.23 -10.24 29.71
C LEU A 128 27.08 -9.26 29.90
N TYR A 129 26.22 -9.50 30.89
CA TYR A 129 25.13 -8.60 31.25
C TYR A 129 25.65 -7.22 31.69
N GLU A 130 26.60 -7.18 32.64
CA GLU A 130 27.15 -5.92 33.16
C GLU A 130 28.00 -5.16 32.12
N LEU A 131 28.70 -5.87 31.22
CA LEU A 131 29.49 -5.23 30.15
C LEU A 131 28.66 -4.40 29.17
N ASN A 132 27.38 -4.76 29.01
CA ASN A 132 26.46 -4.10 28.10
C ASN A 132 25.59 -3.05 28.79
N LYS A 133 25.73 -2.85 30.11
CA LYS A 133 25.00 -1.80 30.82
C LYS A 133 25.61 -0.43 30.60
N GLY A 134 24.74 0.57 30.46
CA GLY A 134 25.12 1.97 30.45
C GLY A 134 25.36 2.50 31.88
N PRO A 135 26.02 3.67 32.02
CA PRO A 135 26.23 4.31 33.32
C PRO A 135 24.91 4.70 34.02
N ASP A 136 23.83 4.91 33.26
CA ASP A 136 22.52 5.32 33.78
C ASP A 136 21.51 4.17 33.92
N SER A 137 21.91 2.92 33.62
CA SER A 137 21.05 1.73 33.71
C SER A 137 20.61 1.44 35.15
N LEU A 138 19.37 0.99 35.32
CA LEU A 138 18.83 0.61 36.62
C LEU A 138 19.55 -0.62 37.20
N PRO A 139 19.75 -0.63 38.54
CA PRO A 139 20.37 -1.76 39.20
C PRO A 139 19.48 -3.00 39.11
N PHE A 140 20.10 -4.17 39.03
CA PHE A 140 19.41 -5.45 39.09
C PHE A 140 20.11 -6.33 40.14
N ASP A 141 19.34 -6.80 41.11
CA ASP A 141 19.79 -7.70 42.16
C ASP A 141 19.73 -9.16 41.70
N TRP A 142 20.91 -9.72 41.40
CA TRP A 142 21.11 -11.14 41.08
C TRP A 142 21.04 -12.08 42.29
N ASP A 143 20.90 -11.53 43.49
CA ASP A 143 20.76 -12.28 44.75
C ASP A 143 19.32 -12.26 45.28
N CYS A 144 18.37 -11.79 44.46
CA CYS A 144 16.95 -11.86 44.77
C CYS A 144 16.44 -13.31 44.78
N GLU A 145 15.30 -13.54 45.43
CA GLU A 145 14.68 -14.87 45.51
C GLU A 145 14.34 -15.45 44.13
N TRP A 146 13.90 -14.61 43.19
CA TRP A 146 13.61 -15.04 41.82
C TRP A 146 14.86 -15.59 41.12
N ALA A 147 15.98 -14.86 41.19
CA ALA A 147 17.22 -15.27 40.53
C ALA A 147 17.78 -16.55 41.16
N LYS A 148 17.75 -16.68 42.49
CA LYS A 148 18.22 -17.88 43.21
C LYS A 148 17.56 -19.18 42.73
N LEU A 149 16.31 -19.13 42.26
CA LEU A 149 15.61 -20.31 41.74
C LEU A 149 16.19 -20.82 40.41
N TYR A 150 16.84 -19.96 39.64
CA TYR A 150 17.44 -20.31 38.35
C TYR A 150 18.95 -20.55 38.41
N ILE A 151 19.66 -19.75 39.20
CA ILE A 151 21.14 -19.78 39.24
C ILE A 151 21.69 -20.32 40.57
N GLY A 152 20.83 -20.67 41.52
CA GLY A 152 21.20 -21.11 42.87
C GLY A 152 21.63 -19.95 43.78
N SER A 153 21.89 -20.23 45.06
CA SER A 153 22.39 -19.22 46.01
C SER A 153 23.87 -18.88 45.79
N LYS A 154 24.38 -17.78 46.37
CA LYS A 154 25.83 -17.45 46.33
C LYS A 154 26.75 -18.62 46.68
N LYS A 155 26.33 -19.49 47.61
CA LYS A 155 27.11 -20.65 48.07
C LYS A 155 26.94 -21.90 47.21
N LYS A 156 25.89 -21.95 46.38
CA LYS A 156 25.50 -23.11 45.57
C LYS A 156 25.06 -22.67 44.18
N ARG A 157 25.92 -21.96 43.44
CA ARG A 157 25.62 -21.57 42.06
C ARG A 157 25.69 -22.81 41.16
N HIS A 158 24.81 -22.88 40.17
CA HIS A 158 24.86 -23.93 39.14
C HIS A 158 24.71 -23.33 37.74
N SER A 159 25.17 -24.07 36.73
CA SER A 159 24.99 -23.71 35.32
C SER A 159 23.56 -24.02 34.86
N MET A 160 23.11 -23.30 33.84
CA MET A 160 21.82 -23.52 33.20
C MET A 160 22.03 -24.18 31.83
N ASP A 161 21.23 -25.20 31.51
CA ASP A 161 21.14 -25.70 30.14
C ASP A 161 20.30 -24.75 29.24
N TYR A 162 20.19 -25.08 27.94
CA TYR A 162 19.44 -24.28 26.98
C TYR A 162 17.98 -24.04 27.39
N GLN A 163 17.30 -25.07 27.90
CA GLN A 163 15.88 -24.98 28.25
C GLN A 163 15.67 -24.11 29.49
N GLN A 164 16.51 -24.30 30.52
CA GLN A 164 16.48 -23.51 31.75
C GLN A 164 16.82 -22.04 31.46
N PHE A 165 17.85 -21.79 30.67
CA PHE A 165 18.27 -20.44 30.28
C PHE A 165 17.18 -19.70 29.51
N SER A 166 16.57 -20.35 28.51
CA SER A 166 15.50 -19.77 27.70
C SER A 166 14.29 -19.37 28.55
N GLN A 167 13.90 -20.24 29.49
CA GLN A 167 12.79 -19.96 30.41
C GLN A 167 13.14 -18.84 31.39
N MET A 168 14.38 -18.78 31.89
CA MET A 168 14.87 -17.71 32.74
C MET A 168 14.81 -16.36 32.01
N LEU A 169 15.29 -16.29 30.76
CA LEU A 169 15.28 -15.06 29.95
C LEU A 169 13.87 -14.51 29.77
N ARG A 170 12.90 -15.38 29.49
CA ARG A 170 11.49 -15.00 29.36
C ARG A 170 10.91 -14.42 30.66
N GLY A 171 11.36 -14.88 31.82
CA GLY A 171 10.94 -14.36 33.13
C GLY A 171 11.68 -13.10 33.57
N LEU A 172 12.92 -12.91 33.11
CA LEU A 172 13.82 -11.85 33.55
C LEU A 172 13.25 -10.45 33.29
N GLN A 173 12.60 -10.22 32.15
CA GLN A 173 11.98 -8.92 31.86
C GLN A 173 10.91 -8.55 32.90
N GLY A 174 10.15 -9.55 33.38
CA GLY A 174 9.18 -9.39 34.47
C GLY A 174 9.82 -8.94 35.78
N GLU A 175 10.89 -9.62 36.14
CA GLU A 175 11.63 -9.34 37.37
C GLU A 175 12.36 -8.00 37.32
N ARG A 176 12.92 -7.62 36.16
CA ARG A 176 13.56 -6.30 35.96
C ARG A 176 12.58 -5.17 36.24
N VAL A 177 11.37 -5.23 35.67
CA VAL A 177 10.33 -4.22 35.92
C VAL A 177 9.93 -4.19 37.39
N ARG A 178 9.81 -5.36 38.04
CA ARG A 178 9.49 -5.47 39.47
C ARG A 178 10.54 -4.81 40.36
N GLN A 179 11.82 -5.12 40.14
CA GLN A 179 12.92 -4.53 40.92
C GLN A 179 13.08 -3.03 40.63
N ALA A 180 12.90 -2.62 39.37
CA ALA A 180 12.91 -1.22 38.99
C ALA A 180 11.81 -0.42 39.70
N PHE A 181 10.60 -0.99 39.83
CA PHE A 181 9.53 -0.38 40.62
C PHE A 181 9.93 -0.24 42.09
N GLN A 182 10.44 -1.31 42.71
CA GLN A 182 10.92 -1.30 44.10
C GLN A 182 12.07 -0.32 44.35
N TYR A 183 12.86 -0.01 43.32
CA TYR A 183 13.94 0.96 43.42
C TYR A 183 13.43 2.41 43.57
N PHE A 184 12.30 2.73 42.96
CA PHE A 184 11.67 4.05 43.03
C PHE A 184 10.67 4.18 44.20
N ASP A 185 9.96 3.09 44.54
CA ASP A 185 9.05 2.99 45.69
C ASP A 185 9.83 2.89 47.03
N LYS A 186 10.40 4.02 47.45
CA LYS A 186 11.27 4.11 48.64
C LYS A 186 10.50 4.05 49.96
N ASP A 187 9.26 4.52 49.96
CA ASP A 187 8.36 4.52 51.12
C ASP A 187 7.55 3.21 51.24
N GLY A 188 7.51 2.39 50.18
CA GLY A 188 6.81 1.12 50.18
C GLY A 188 5.29 1.29 50.13
N ASP A 189 4.81 2.43 49.64
CA ASP A 189 3.38 2.74 49.53
C ASP A 189 2.75 2.06 48.30
N GLY A 190 3.57 1.52 47.38
CA GLY A 190 3.13 0.84 46.17
C GLY A 190 2.82 1.78 45.01
N PHE A 191 3.31 3.03 45.06
CA PHE A 191 3.14 4.06 44.05
C PHE A 191 4.48 4.69 43.65
N ILE A 192 4.58 5.13 42.39
CA ILE A 192 5.73 5.86 41.86
C ILE A 192 5.25 7.09 41.08
N GLU A 193 6.15 8.05 40.87
CA GLU A 193 5.84 9.24 40.07
C GLU A 193 5.77 8.90 38.56
N PRO A 194 5.01 9.66 37.74
CA PRO A 194 4.87 9.40 36.31
C PRO A 194 6.21 9.38 35.55
N GLU A 195 7.16 10.23 35.92
CA GLU A 195 8.49 10.30 35.32
C GLU A 195 9.33 9.05 35.65
N GLU A 196 9.14 8.50 36.84
CA GLU A 196 9.81 7.26 37.27
C GLU A 196 9.24 6.07 36.48
N PHE A 197 7.91 6.01 36.31
CA PHE A 197 7.28 5.03 35.43
C PHE A 197 7.82 5.12 33.99
N GLU A 198 7.89 6.32 33.44
CA GLU A 198 8.43 6.56 32.11
C GLU A 198 9.88 6.06 31.99
N ARG A 199 10.71 6.30 33.01
CA ARG A 199 12.08 5.80 33.07
C ARG A 199 12.15 4.27 33.07
N ILE A 200 11.34 3.59 33.90
CA ILE A 200 11.28 2.11 33.96
C ILE A 200 10.93 1.54 32.58
N ILE A 201 9.92 2.10 31.92
CA ILE A 201 9.44 1.59 30.63
C ILE A 201 10.43 1.88 29.50
N LYS A 202 11.03 3.08 29.47
CA LYS A 202 12.06 3.45 28.49
C LYS A 202 13.30 2.56 28.58
N GLU A 203 13.69 2.11 29.77
CA GLU A 203 14.84 1.22 29.92
C GLU A 203 14.51 -0.25 29.63
N THR A 204 13.30 -0.71 29.96
CA THR A 204 12.97 -2.14 29.87
C THR A 204 12.30 -2.54 28.55
N SER A 205 11.65 -1.61 27.84
CA SER A 205 10.74 -1.97 26.74
C SER A 205 10.70 -0.97 25.57
N LYS A 206 11.60 0.02 25.50
CA LYS A 206 11.58 1.07 24.47
C LYS A 206 11.62 0.56 23.02
N HIS A 207 12.38 -0.50 22.75
CA HIS A 207 12.47 -1.12 21.41
C HIS A 207 11.16 -1.79 20.95
N LYS A 208 10.23 -2.04 21.88
CA LYS A 208 8.91 -2.64 21.61
C LYS A 208 7.80 -1.60 21.46
N LEU A 209 8.04 -0.34 21.80
CA LEU A 209 7.04 0.71 21.87
C LEU A 209 7.08 1.64 20.66
N SER A 210 5.91 2.08 20.22
CA SER A 210 5.76 3.13 19.22
C SER A 210 6.24 4.49 19.76
N ASP A 211 6.61 5.41 18.86
CA ASP A 211 7.02 6.76 19.28
C ASP A 211 5.86 7.51 19.95
N HIS A 212 4.62 7.27 19.50
CA HIS A 212 3.41 7.78 20.15
C HIS A 212 3.28 7.36 21.60
N LEU A 213 3.54 6.08 21.90
CA LEU A 213 3.49 5.61 23.28
C LEU A 213 4.60 6.25 24.11
N LEU A 214 5.83 6.28 23.59
CA LEU A 214 7.01 6.80 24.29
C LEU A 214 6.88 8.28 24.68
N GLU A 215 6.27 9.10 23.82
CA GLU A 215 6.02 10.53 24.10
C GLU A 215 4.94 10.74 25.16
N ASN A 216 3.96 9.83 25.24
CA ASN A 216 2.76 10.00 26.05
C ASN A 216 2.75 9.16 27.33
N LEU A 217 3.83 8.44 27.68
CA LEU A 217 3.88 7.54 28.85
C LEU A 217 3.46 8.22 30.15
N HIS A 218 3.86 9.49 30.36
CA HIS A 218 3.50 10.30 31.52
C HIS A 218 1.97 10.44 31.70
N THR A 219 1.19 10.41 30.62
CA THR A 219 -0.27 10.58 30.67
C THR A 219 -1.01 9.42 31.34
N LEU A 220 -0.33 8.31 31.63
CA LEU A 220 -0.93 7.14 32.27
C LEU A 220 -1.51 7.46 33.66
N CYS A 221 -0.95 8.45 34.36
CA CYS A 221 -1.48 8.91 35.65
C CYS A 221 -2.93 9.41 35.55
N ASN A 222 -3.37 9.87 34.38
CA ASN A 222 -4.74 10.34 34.16
C ASN A 222 -5.80 9.23 34.30
N ILE A 223 -5.41 7.96 34.21
CA ILE A 223 -6.31 6.80 34.41
C ILE A 223 -6.39 6.44 35.90
N ALA A 224 -5.33 6.70 36.66
CA ALA A 224 -5.27 6.37 38.09
C ALA A 224 -6.16 7.34 38.88
N GLN A 225 -6.73 6.88 40.00
CA GLN A 225 -7.53 7.72 40.92
C GLN A 225 -6.66 8.75 41.70
N GLY A 226 -5.44 9.05 41.22
CA GLY A 226 -4.47 9.96 41.83
C GLY A 226 -3.37 10.34 40.84
N SER A 227 -2.52 11.30 41.20
CA SER A 227 -1.42 11.77 40.34
C SER A 227 -0.26 10.76 40.20
N LYS A 228 -0.19 9.75 41.07
CA LYS A 228 0.86 8.72 41.08
C LYS A 228 0.45 7.46 40.32
N VAL A 229 1.44 6.70 39.85
CA VAL A 229 1.27 5.42 39.13
C VAL A 229 1.41 4.25 40.11
N SER A 230 0.36 3.44 40.26
CA SER A 230 0.41 2.23 41.10
C SER A 230 1.15 1.06 40.45
N TYR A 231 1.65 0.12 41.25
CA TYR A 231 2.23 -1.13 40.73
C TYR A 231 1.26 -1.91 39.81
N ALA A 232 -0.05 -1.86 40.10
CA ALA A 232 -1.06 -2.50 39.27
C ALA A 232 -1.11 -1.92 37.84
N ASN A 233 -0.93 -0.60 37.69
CA ASN A 233 -0.88 0.06 36.38
C ASN A 233 0.34 -0.40 35.59
N VAL A 234 1.51 -0.48 36.24
CA VAL A 234 2.76 -0.95 35.61
C VAL A 234 2.60 -2.40 35.13
N ARG A 235 1.98 -3.25 35.95
CA ARG A 235 1.72 -4.65 35.59
C ARG A 235 0.70 -4.80 34.46
N ALA A 236 -0.38 -4.03 34.49
CA ALA A 236 -1.37 -4.03 33.41
C ALA A 236 -0.76 -3.56 32.08
N PHE A 237 0.06 -2.50 32.11
CA PHE A 237 0.81 -2.05 30.93
C PHE A 237 1.74 -3.16 30.41
N GLN A 238 2.48 -3.83 31.30
CA GLN A 238 3.38 -4.92 30.91
C GLN A 238 2.64 -6.11 30.29
N ASN A 239 1.49 -6.50 30.85
CA ASN A 239 0.67 -7.60 30.31
C ASN A 239 0.14 -7.25 28.91
N MET A 240 -0.38 -6.03 28.73
CA MET A 240 -0.84 -5.52 27.43
C MET A 240 0.28 -5.59 26.39
N MET A 241 1.49 -5.13 26.74
CA MET A 241 2.65 -5.16 25.83
C MET A 241 3.11 -6.59 25.51
N LYS A 242 3.01 -7.51 26.47
CA LYS A 242 3.37 -8.92 26.27
C LYS A 242 2.40 -9.64 25.34
N GLU A 243 1.13 -9.24 25.35
CA GLU A 243 0.07 -9.82 24.52
C GLU A 243 -0.32 -8.91 23.33
N ILE A 244 0.58 -8.03 22.89
CA ILE A 244 0.29 -7.00 21.87
C ILE A 244 -0.24 -7.58 20.55
N ASP A 245 0.28 -8.72 20.10
CA ASP A 245 -0.18 -9.41 18.89
C ASP A 245 -1.61 -9.97 19.06
N LEU A 246 -1.96 -10.44 20.27
CA LEU A 246 -3.31 -10.91 20.58
C LEU A 246 -4.28 -9.73 20.70
N VAL A 247 -3.86 -8.64 21.35
CA VAL A 247 -4.61 -7.37 21.41
C VAL A 247 -4.92 -6.90 20.00
N GLU A 248 -3.92 -6.88 19.12
CA GLU A 248 -4.08 -6.48 17.73
C GLU A 248 -5.08 -7.36 16.98
N LEU A 249 -4.99 -8.69 17.14
CA LEU A 249 -5.94 -9.64 16.55
C LEU A 249 -7.38 -9.37 17.03
N ILE A 250 -7.56 -9.10 18.32
CA ILE A 250 -8.86 -8.81 18.91
C ILE A 250 -9.41 -7.49 18.35
N VAL A 251 -8.61 -6.42 18.35
CA VAL A 251 -8.99 -5.11 17.80
C VAL A 251 -9.41 -5.24 16.34
N ARG A 252 -8.62 -5.93 15.51
CA ARG A 252 -8.95 -6.15 14.09
C ARG A 252 -10.28 -6.85 13.90
N ARG A 253 -10.51 -7.95 14.64
CA ARG A 253 -11.77 -8.71 14.57
C ARG A 253 -12.96 -7.91 15.09
N ALA A 254 -12.75 -7.08 16.12
CA ALA A 254 -13.78 -6.21 16.66
C ALA A 254 -14.15 -5.10 15.66
N CYS A 255 -13.17 -4.38 15.12
CA CYS A 255 -13.38 -3.34 14.11
C CYS A 255 -14.02 -3.89 12.84
N ALA A 256 -13.61 -5.08 12.37
CA ALA A 256 -14.20 -5.71 11.18
C ALA A 256 -15.69 -6.10 11.35
N LYS A 257 -16.13 -6.35 12.59
CA LYS A 257 -17.54 -6.63 12.91
C LYS A 257 -18.36 -5.37 13.13
N SER A 258 -17.72 -4.23 13.39
CA SER A 258 -18.41 -2.96 13.61
C SER A 258 -18.83 -2.34 12.27
N PRO A 259 -20.06 -1.84 12.11
CA PRO A 259 -20.56 -1.28 10.84
C PRO A 259 -19.81 0.00 10.42
N ASP A 260 -19.30 0.76 11.39
CA ASP A 260 -18.53 2.00 11.22
C ASP A 260 -17.00 1.77 11.25
N GLY A 261 -16.55 0.54 11.51
CA GLY A 261 -15.13 0.21 11.69
C GLY A 261 -14.49 0.76 12.97
N LYS A 262 -15.28 1.28 13.92
CA LYS A 262 -14.82 1.81 15.20
C LYS A 262 -15.43 1.03 16.38
N ILE A 263 -14.65 0.83 17.43
CA ILE A 263 -15.05 0.02 18.59
C ILE A 263 -14.98 0.81 19.90
N THR A 264 -15.82 0.41 20.84
CA THR A 264 -15.80 0.83 22.24
C THR A 264 -15.03 -0.18 23.10
N ARG A 265 -14.69 0.24 24.32
CA ARG A 265 -14.06 -0.64 25.33
C ARG A 265 -14.85 -1.93 25.58
N ALA A 266 -16.18 -1.82 25.71
CA ALA A 266 -17.05 -2.96 25.96
C ALA A 266 -17.05 -3.93 24.77
N GLU A 267 -17.07 -3.42 23.54
CA GLU A 267 -17.00 -4.26 22.34
C GLU A 267 -15.64 -4.98 22.22
N PHE A 268 -14.54 -4.32 22.60
CA PHE A 268 -13.22 -4.94 22.69
C PHE A 268 -13.21 -6.10 23.70
N LEU A 269 -13.63 -5.86 24.95
CA LEU A 269 -13.67 -6.88 26.00
C LEU A 269 -14.59 -8.06 25.63
N ASN A 270 -15.74 -7.77 25.01
CA ASN A 270 -16.66 -8.81 24.52
C ASN A 270 -16.06 -9.64 23.38
N GLN A 271 -15.23 -9.06 22.51
CA GLN A 271 -14.52 -9.85 21.50
C GLN A 271 -13.33 -10.60 22.09
N ALA A 272 -12.62 -10.02 23.06
CA ALA A 272 -11.56 -10.68 23.78
C ALA A 272 -12.08 -11.98 24.40
N ALA A 273 -13.17 -11.91 25.18
CA ALA A 273 -13.82 -13.06 25.81
C ALA A 273 -14.33 -14.14 24.82
N LYS A 274 -14.57 -13.77 23.55
CA LYS A 274 -14.96 -14.73 22.50
C LYS A 274 -13.77 -15.41 21.84
N ILE A 275 -12.62 -14.73 21.79
CA ILE A 275 -11.40 -15.21 21.14
C ILE A 275 -10.58 -16.04 22.10
N THR A 276 -10.46 -15.59 23.34
CA THR A 276 -9.67 -16.25 24.37
C THR A 276 -10.52 -17.25 25.16
N ARG A 277 -9.96 -18.43 25.43
CA ARG A 277 -10.63 -19.45 26.27
C ARG A 277 -10.36 -19.26 27.76
N PHE A 278 -9.15 -18.81 28.11
CA PHE A 278 -8.68 -18.69 29.49
C PHE A 278 -7.88 -17.40 29.78
N SER A 279 -7.34 -16.72 28.76
CA SER A 279 -6.68 -15.42 28.96
C SER A 279 -7.75 -14.33 28.99
N LEU A 280 -8.06 -13.80 30.17
CA LEU A 280 -9.01 -12.70 30.31
C LEU A 280 -8.23 -11.39 30.42
N PHE A 281 -8.56 -10.43 29.56
CA PHE A 281 -8.06 -9.07 29.69
C PHE A 281 -8.69 -8.41 30.90
N THR A 282 -7.86 -7.81 31.76
CA THR A 282 -8.36 -7.05 32.89
C THR A 282 -9.01 -5.75 32.39
N PRO A 283 -9.98 -5.19 33.13
CA PRO A 283 -10.54 -3.88 32.81
C PRO A 283 -9.44 -2.80 32.70
N MET A 284 -8.42 -2.87 33.56
CA MET A 284 -7.28 -1.95 33.57
C MET A 284 -6.44 -2.04 32.28
N GLU A 285 -6.15 -3.25 31.79
CA GLU A 285 -5.42 -3.44 30.52
C GLU A 285 -6.18 -2.81 29.34
N ALA A 286 -7.50 -2.97 29.30
CA ALA A 286 -8.33 -2.33 28.29
C ALA A 286 -8.38 -0.80 28.46
N ASP A 287 -8.41 -0.28 29.69
CA ASP A 287 -8.37 1.18 29.94
C ASP A 287 -7.07 1.79 29.45
N ILE A 288 -5.93 1.15 29.72
CA ILE A 288 -4.62 1.60 29.26
C ILE A 288 -4.57 1.65 27.73
N LEU A 289 -5.04 0.59 27.06
CA LEU A 289 -5.08 0.54 25.60
C LEU A 289 -5.93 1.68 25.02
N PHE A 290 -7.15 1.86 25.54
CA PHE A 290 -8.09 2.87 25.03
C PHE A 290 -7.65 4.29 25.37
N HIS A 291 -7.01 4.50 26.53
CA HIS A 291 -6.42 5.78 26.91
C HIS A 291 -5.41 6.25 25.86
N PHE A 292 -4.37 5.45 25.61
CA PHE A 292 -3.32 5.80 24.65
C PHE A 292 -3.83 5.93 23.21
N ALA A 293 -4.82 5.13 22.83
CA ALA A 293 -5.42 5.20 21.50
C ALA A 293 -6.36 6.41 21.34
N SER A 294 -6.97 6.90 22.42
CA SER A 294 -7.92 8.02 22.39
C SER A 294 -7.31 9.42 22.51
N LEU A 295 -6.00 9.53 22.78
CA LEU A 295 -5.32 10.82 23.02
C LEU A 295 -5.58 11.86 21.92
N ASP A 296 -5.71 11.43 20.66
CA ASP A 296 -5.97 12.32 19.52
C ASP A 296 -7.47 12.44 19.16
N GLU A 297 -8.32 11.54 19.65
CA GLU A 297 -9.75 11.49 19.28
C GLU A 297 -10.64 11.11 20.47
N LEU A 298 -11.28 12.13 21.07
CA LEU A 298 -12.15 12.01 22.24
C LEU A 298 -13.53 11.38 21.96
N SER A 299 -13.75 10.82 20.77
CA SER A 299 -15.08 10.36 20.32
C SER A 299 -15.62 9.13 21.05
N GLY A 300 -14.85 8.52 21.96
CA GLY A 300 -15.23 7.33 22.73
C GLY A 300 -15.31 6.03 21.91
N ARG A 301 -15.33 6.12 20.58
CA ARG A 301 -15.22 5.00 19.63
C ARG A 301 -13.95 5.15 18.80
N LEU A 302 -13.09 4.13 18.82
CA LEU A 302 -11.77 4.20 18.20
C LEU A 302 -11.67 3.24 17.01
N GLY A 303 -11.05 3.69 15.93
CA GLY A 303 -10.83 2.90 14.73
C GLY A 303 -9.47 2.21 14.73
N LEU A 304 -9.24 1.33 13.74
CA LEU A 304 -7.97 0.60 13.61
C LEU A 304 -6.75 1.53 13.55
N ARG A 305 -6.88 2.72 12.93
CA ARG A 305 -5.79 3.70 12.84
C ARG A 305 -5.38 4.26 14.19
N ASP A 306 -6.32 4.40 15.12
CA ASP A 306 -6.05 4.95 16.45
C ASP A 306 -5.28 3.94 17.29
N PHE A 307 -5.68 2.66 17.21
CA PHE A 307 -4.94 1.57 17.83
C PHE A 307 -3.59 1.31 17.16
N ALA A 308 -3.45 1.53 15.84
CA ALA A 308 -2.17 1.32 15.16
C ALA A 308 -1.05 2.21 15.71
N LYS A 309 -1.37 3.43 16.19
CA LYS A 309 -0.39 4.33 16.84
C LYS A 309 0.19 3.72 18.11
N VAL A 310 -0.59 2.88 18.79
CA VAL A 310 -0.21 2.20 20.04
C VAL A 310 0.46 0.86 19.76
N LEU A 311 -0.09 0.10 18.81
CA LEU A 311 0.27 -1.30 18.59
C LEU A 311 1.45 -1.51 17.64
N ASP A 312 1.74 -0.56 16.74
CA ASP A 312 2.82 -0.70 15.75
C ASP A 312 4.12 -0.02 16.24
N PRO A 313 5.17 -0.78 16.59
CA PRO A 313 6.44 -0.20 17.02
C PRO A 313 7.16 0.61 15.94
N SER A 314 6.78 0.44 14.66
CA SER A 314 7.31 1.22 13.54
C SER A 314 6.52 2.50 13.26
N TRP A 315 5.45 2.75 14.02
CA TRP A 315 4.65 3.96 13.87
C TRP A 315 5.45 5.20 14.26
N ARG A 316 5.45 6.21 13.38
CA ARG A 316 6.15 7.50 13.55
C ARG A 316 5.16 8.65 13.52
N LYS A 317 5.37 9.62 14.42
CA LYS A 317 4.72 10.93 14.35
C LYS A 317 5.37 11.72 13.21
N ARG A 318 4.58 12.40 12.40
CA ARG A 318 5.03 13.03 11.14
C ARG A 318 5.91 14.29 11.34
N ASP A 319 6.32 14.57 12.58
CA ASP A 319 6.92 15.83 13.01
C ASP A 319 8.47 15.79 13.09
N ASP A 320 9.10 14.63 13.27
CA ASP A 320 10.59 14.52 13.32
C ASP A 320 11.27 14.54 11.93
N GLU A 321 10.49 14.47 10.84
CA GLU A 321 10.99 14.77 9.50
C GLU A 321 11.08 16.29 9.24
N ALA A 322 10.63 17.15 10.15
CA ALA A 322 10.63 18.60 9.96
C ALA A 322 12.01 19.23 10.17
N ASP A 323 12.78 18.80 11.17
CA ASP A 323 14.07 19.45 11.49
C ASP A 323 15.24 19.00 10.60
N SER A 324 15.26 17.74 10.16
CA SER A 324 16.23 17.28 9.15
C SER A 324 15.91 17.81 7.75
N ARG A 325 14.64 18.14 7.47
CA ARG A 325 14.23 18.81 6.22
C ARG A 325 14.34 20.32 6.29
N ALA A 326 14.36 20.98 7.45
CA ALA A 326 14.41 22.44 7.55
C ALA A 326 15.68 23.04 6.89
N SER A 327 16.82 22.37 6.99
CA SER A 327 18.07 22.79 6.34
C SER A 327 18.09 22.50 4.82
N ALA A 328 17.34 21.50 4.36
CA ALA A 328 17.26 21.12 2.94
C ALA A 328 16.07 21.74 2.18
N ALA A 329 15.03 22.20 2.88
CA ALA A 329 13.73 22.58 2.31
C ALA A 329 13.70 23.96 1.64
N VAL A 330 14.70 24.82 1.87
CA VAL A 330 14.76 26.12 1.17
C VAL A 330 15.01 25.92 -0.33
N LYS A 331 15.55 24.77 -0.77
CA LYS A 331 15.76 24.43 -2.20
C LYS A 331 14.63 23.61 -2.85
N SER A 332 13.62 23.11 -2.12
CA SER A 332 12.78 21.97 -2.58
C SER A 332 11.32 22.29 -2.99
N LYS A 333 10.71 23.42 -2.58
CA LYS A 333 9.29 23.70 -2.88
C LYS A 333 8.94 23.73 -4.39
N GLY A 334 9.86 24.20 -5.23
CA GLY A 334 9.68 24.18 -6.68
C GLY A 334 9.73 22.76 -7.27
N ALA A 335 10.66 21.93 -6.78
CA ALA A 335 10.86 20.56 -7.26
C ALA A 335 9.70 19.63 -6.86
N GLN A 336 9.08 19.85 -5.70
CA GLN A 336 7.96 19.03 -5.22
C GLN A 336 6.64 19.31 -5.96
N PHE A 337 6.38 20.58 -6.30
CA PHE A 337 5.25 20.92 -7.19
C PHE A 337 5.49 20.39 -8.61
N LEU A 338 6.72 20.49 -9.12
CA LEU A 338 7.08 19.96 -10.44
C LEU A 338 6.96 18.43 -10.47
N ALA A 339 7.37 17.73 -9.41
CA ALA A 339 7.23 16.27 -9.30
C ALA A 339 5.77 15.84 -9.25
N GLN A 340 4.92 16.52 -8.48
CA GLN A 340 3.49 16.22 -8.39
C GLN A 340 2.75 16.55 -9.70
N ALA A 341 3.13 17.64 -10.38
CA ALA A 341 2.62 17.98 -11.70
C ALA A 341 3.08 16.97 -12.76
N MET A 342 4.33 16.51 -12.70
CA MET A 342 4.87 15.48 -13.59
C MET A 342 4.21 14.12 -13.37
N GLU A 343 3.94 13.72 -12.13
CA GLU A 343 3.20 12.49 -11.81
C GLU A 343 1.75 12.56 -12.31
N SER A 344 1.10 13.70 -12.13
CA SER A 344 -0.26 13.93 -12.62
C SER A 344 -0.31 13.94 -14.16
N ALA A 345 0.66 14.59 -14.81
CA ALA A 345 0.79 14.60 -16.27
C ALA A 345 1.09 13.21 -16.83
N TYR A 346 1.90 12.42 -16.13
CA TYR A 346 2.23 11.05 -16.49
C TYR A 346 1.02 10.11 -16.38
N ASN A 347 0.29 10.14 -15.26
CA ASN A 347 -0.93 9.36 -15.11
C ASN A 347 -2.00 9.77 -16.13
N PHE A 348 -2.10 11.07 -16.42
CA PHE A 348 -2.98 11.59 -17.46
C PHE A 348 -2.58 11.10 -18.87
N ALA A 349 -1.28 11.07 -19.18
CA ALA A 349 -0.77 10.57 -20.45
C ALA A 349 -1.04 9.07 -20.62
N LEU A 350 -0.77 8.26 -19.60
CA LEU A 350 -1.07 6.82 -19.60
C LEU A 350 -2.56 6.54 -19.75
N GLY A 351 -3.40 7.25 -18.98
CA GLY A 351 -4.86 7.15 -19.08
C GLY A 351 -5.38 7.55 -20.47
N SER A 352 -4.78 8.59 -21.07
CA SER A 352 -5.09 9.05 -22.42
C SER A 352 -4.70 8.03 -23.50
N MET A 353 -3.52 7.42 -23.39
CA MET A 353 -3.05 6.37 -24.30
C MET A 353 -3.91 5.10 -24.20
N ALA A 354 -4.25 4.69 -22.98
CA ALA A 354 -5.14 3.56 -22.75
C ALA A 354 -6.54 3.83 -23.32
N GLY A 355 -7.07 5.05 -23.12
CA GLY A 355 -8.36 5.47 -23.67
C GLY A 355 -8.38 5.53 -25.20
N ALA A 356 -7.28 5.98 -25.82
CA ALA A 356 -7.09 5.97 -27.26
C ALA A 356 -7.05 4.54 -27.81
N PHE A 357 -6.34 3.62 -27.14
CA PHE A 357 -6.32 2.20 -27.52
C PHE A 357 -7.71 1.55 -27.42
N GLY A 358 -8.43 1.80 -26.32
CA GLY A 358 -9.80 1.32 -26.17
C GLY A 358 -10.71 1.83 -27.28
N ALA A 359 -10.62 3.13 -27.62
CA ALA A 359 -11.38 3.73 -28.71
C ALA A 359 -11.02 3.15 -30.08
N PHE A 360 -9.75 2.82 -30.32
CA PHE A 360 -9.28 2.16 -31.54
C PHE A 360 -9.88 0.76 -31.70
N MET A 361 -9.87 -0.06 -30.65
CA MET A 361 -10.40 -1.44 -30.68
C MET A 361 -11.90 -1.52 -31.02
N VAL A 362 -12.71 -0.57 -30.53
CA VAL A 362 -14.15 -0.53 -30.81
C VAL A 362 -14.54 0.28 -32.04
N TYR A 363 -13.56 0.90 -32.72
CA TYR A 363 -13.80 1.80 -33.85
C TYR A 363 -14.61 1.17 -35.01
N PRO A 364 -14.45 -0.13 -35.36
CA PRO A 364 -15.29 -0.76 -36.38
C PRO A 364 -16.79 -0.73 -36.05
N ILE A 365 -17.17 -0.87 -34.78
CA ILE A 365 -18.56 -0.80 -34.32
C ILE A 365 -19.11 0.62 -34.54
N ASP A 366 -18.25 1.61 -34.31
CA ASP A 366 -18.53 3.02 -34.51
C ASP A 366 -18.80 3.41 -35.96
N LEU A 367 -18.00 2.88 -36.88
CA LEU A 367 -18.21 3.12 -38.30
C LEU A 367 -19.55 2.54 -38.75
N VAL A 368 -19.83 1.27 -38.38
CA VAL A 368 -21.08 0.58 -38.71
C VAL A 368 -22.28 1.33 -38.15
N LYS A 369 -22.21 1.79 -36.89
CA LYS A 369 -23.25 2.61 -36.26
C LYS A 369 -23.52 3.88 -37.07
N THR A 370 -22.47 4.63 -37.41
CA THR A 370 -22.59 5.92 -38.11
C THR A 370 -23.22 5.76 -39.49
N ARG A 371 -22.84 4.73 -40.24
CA ARG A 371 -23.43 4.41 -41.55
C ARG A 371 -24.89 3.97 -41.45
N MET A 372 -25.20 3.11 -40.47
CA MET A 372 -26.58 2.68 -40.20
C MET A 372 -27.49 3.86 -39.78
N GLN A 373 -26.96 4.83 -39.03
CA GLN A 373 -27.70 6.05 -38.64
C GLN A 373 -27.89 7.03 -39.81
N ASN A 374 -26.92 7.06 -40.74
CA ASN A 374 -26.96 7.91 -41.92
C ASN A 374 -27.85 7.33 -43.05
N GLN A 375 -28.16 6.03 -43.06
CA GLN A 375 -29.01 5.44 -44.10
C GLN A 375 -30.42 6.06 -44.10
N ARG A 376 -30.78 6.68 -45.23
CA ARG A 376 -32.10 7.29 -45.51
C ARG A 376 -32.87 6.39 -46.47
N GLY A 377 -34.19 6.26 -46.28
CA GLY A 377 -35.08 5.54 -47.22
C GLY A 377 -35.93 4.44 -46.59
N ALA A 378 -37.25 4.54 -46.80
CA ALA A 378 -38.24 3.57 -46.34
C ALA A 378 -38.52 2.44 -47.35
N SER A 379 -38.29 2.64 -48.66
CA SER A 379 -38.69 1.70 -49.71
C SER A 379 -37.73 0.50 -49.86
N PRO A 380 -38.26 -0.74 -50.02
CA PRO A 380 -37.47 -1.92 -50.36
C PRO A 380 -36.82 -1.71 -51.74
N GLY A 381 -35.50 -1.51 -51.79
CA GLY A 381 -34.74 -1.20 -53.01
C GLY A 381 -33.77 -0.02 -52.87
N GLN A 382 -34.02 0.93 -51.96
CA GLN A 382 -33.11 2.05 -51.65
C GLN A 382 -32.28 1.86 -50.37
N ARG A 383 -32.49 0.76 -49.63
CA ARG A 383 -31.74 0.45 -48.41
C ARG A 383 -30.37 -0.15 -48.74
N LEU A 384 -29.30 0.60 -48.48
CA LEU A 384 -27.92 0.13 -48.70
C LEU A 384 -27.55 -1.07 -47.80
N TYR A 385 -28.04 -1.07 -46.55
CA TYR A 385 -27.76 -2.07 -45.52
C TYR A 385 -29.06 -2.58 -44.90
N ASN A 386 -29.16 -3.91 -44.74
CA ASN A 386 -30.31 -4.56 -44.11
C ASN A 386 -30.20 -4.60 -42.58
N ASN A 387 -28.98 -4.76 -42.07
CA ASN A 387 -28.66 -4.77 -40.64
C ASN A 387 -27.18 -4.40 -40.41
N SER A 388 -26.78 -4.24 -39.14
CA SER A 388 -25.40 -3.87 -38.79
C SER A 388 -24.35 -4.89 -39.26
N ILE A 389 -24.70 -6.19 -39.32
CA ILE A 389 -23.80 -7.27 -39.78
C ILE A 389 -23.61 -7.21 -41.30
N ASP A 390 -24.68 -6.94 -42.05
CA ASP A 390 -24.66 -6.71 -43.49
C ASP A 390 -23.85 -5.46 -43.84
N CYS A 391 -24.01 -4.38 -43.06
CA CYS A 391 -23.16 -3.18 -43.17
C CYS A 391 -21.68 -3.53 -42.99
N PHE A 392 -21.31 -4.22 -41.90
CA PHE A 392 -19.94 -4.64 -41.63
C PHE A 392 -19.34 -5.51 -42.76
N ARG A 393 -20.07 -6.54 -43.21
CA ARG A 393 -19.64 -7.42 -44.31
C ARG A 393 -19.44 -6.64 -45.62
N LYS A 394 -20.35 -5.72 -45.94
CA LYS A 394 -20.26 -4.87 -47.13
C LYS A 394 -19.10 -3.88 -47.03
N VAL A 395 -18.76 -3.35 -45.85
CA VAL A 395 -17.58 -2.49 -45.68
C VAL A 395 -16.31 -3.29 -45.97
N ILE A 396 -16.15 -4.47 -45.38
CA ILE A 396 -14.96 -5.31 -45.61
C ILE A 396 -14.84 -5.69 -47.09
N ARG A 397 -15.94 -6.11 -47.72
CA ARG A 397 -15.93 -6.52 -49.13
C ARG A 397 -15.62 -5.36 -50.09
N ASN A 398 -16.02 -4.14 -49.76
CA ASN A 398 -15.94 -3.00 -50.68
C ASN A 398 -14.75 -2.06 -50.43
N GLU A 399 -14.30 -1.92 -49.18
CA GLU A 399 -13.28 -0.95 -48.75
C GLU A 399 -12.08 -1.63 -48.07
N GLY A 400 -12.15 -2.96 -47.89
CA GLY A 400 -11.15 -3.74 -47.18
C GLY A 400 -11.14 -3.47 -45.68
N PHE A 401 -10.23 -4.16 -44.97
CA PHE A 401 -10.11 -4.03 -43.52
C PHE A 401 -9.72 -2.60 -43.06
N ARG A 402 -8.96 -1.87 -43.90
CA ARG A 402 -8.59 -0.47 -43.63
C ARG A 402 -9.79 0.49 -43.69
N GLY A 403 -10.83 0.15 -44.47
CA GLY A 403 -12.07 0.94 -44.55
C GLY A 403 -12.79 1.04 -43.20
N LEU A 404 -12.69 0.01 -42.35
CA LEU A 404 -13.26 -0.01 -41.01
C LEU A 404 -12.71 1.08 -40.09
N TYR A 405 -11.52 1.62 -40.40
CA TYR A 405 -10.81 2.63 -39.61
C TYR A 405 -10.80 4.02 -40.25
N SER A 406 -11.60 4.26 -41.29
CA SER A 406 -11.72 5.60 -41.90
C SER A 406 -12.25 6.61 -40.87
N GLY A 407 -11.47 7.64 -40.56
CA GLY A 407 -11.81 8.68 -39.57
C GLY A 407 -11.34 8.42 -38.13
N VAL A 408 -10.52 7.37 -37.89
CA VAL A 408 -10.05 7.04 -36.53
C VAL A 408 -9.11 8.10 -35.96
N LEU A 409 -8.32 8.76 -36.80
CA LEU A 409 -7.32 9.73 -36.33
C LEU A 409 -7.94 10.96 -35.62
N PRO A 410 -8.93 11.67 -36.17
CA PRO A 410 -9.66 12.72 -35.43
C PRO A 410 -10.29 12.23 -34.13
N GLN A 411 -10.77 10.98 -34.09
CA GLN A 411 -11.33 10.39 -32.87
C GLN A 411 -10.27 10.23 -31.79
N LEU A 412 -9.07 9.72 -32.12
CA LEU A 412 -7.99 9.50 -31.15
C LEU A 412 -7.43 10.80 -30.59
N VAL A 413 -7.26 11.81 -31.44
CA VAL A 413 -6.79 13.16 -31.04
C VAL A 413 -7.79 13.81 -30.06
N GLY A 414 -9.09 13.56 -30.24
CA GLY A 414 -10.13 14.14 -29.40
C GLY A 414 -10.32 13.49 -28.03
N VAL A 415 -9.90 12.23 -27.81
CA VAL A 415 -10.25 11.48 -26.59
C VAL A 415 -9.74 12.16 -25.32
N ALA A 416 -8.48 12.56 -25.29
CA ALA A 416 -7.86 13.10 -24.07
C ALA A 416 -8.40 14.49 -23.68
N PRO A 417 -8.47 15.48 -24.60
CA PRO A 417 -9.08 16.78 -24.30
C PRO A 417 -10.56 16.65 -23.91
N GLU A 418 -11.30 15.78 -24.61
CA GLU A 418 -12.71 15.52 -24.32
C GLU A 418 -12.91 15.09 -22.86
N LYS A 419 -12.14 14.08 -22.39
CA LYS A 419 -12.28 13.55 -21.03
C LYS A 419 -11.80 14.51 -19.97
N ALA A 420 -10.68 15.21 -20.22
CA ALA A 420 -10.13 16.20 -19.29
C ALA A 420 -11.15 17.30 -18.98
N ILE A 421 -11.68 17.96 -20.02
CA ILE A 421 -12.65 19.04 -19.87
C ILE A 421 -13.89 18.56 -19.12
N LYS A 422 -14.39 17.38 -19.49
CA LYS A 422 -15.62 16.84 -18.90
C LYS A 422 -15.48 16.54 -17.40
N LEU A 423 -14.35 15.99 -16.97
CA LEU A 423 -14.10 15.69 -15.56
C LEU A 423 -13.85 16.98 -14.77
N THR A 424 -12.98 17.87 -15.26
CA THR A 424 -12.65 19.13 -14.59
C THR A 424 -13.88 20.01 -14.39
N VAL A 425 -14.71 20.18 -15.42
CA VAL A 425 -15.90 21.03 -15.32
C VAL A 425 -16.94 20.41 -14.39
N ASN A 426 -17.11 19.09 -14.42
CA ASN A 426 -18.03 18.42 -13.50
C ASN A 426 -17.58 18.60 -12.04
N ASP A 427 -16.30 18.37 -11.74
CA ASP A 427 -15.77 18.49 -10.38
C ASP A 427 -15.84 19.92 -9.87
N LEU A 428 -15.55 20.93 -10.72
CA LEU A 428 -15.68 22.34 -10.38
C LEU A 428 -17.12 22.72 -10.03
N VAL A 429 -18.09 22.37 -10.89
CA VAL A 429 -19.50 22.71 -10.67
C VAL A 429 -20.07 21.96 -9.46
N ARG A 430 -19.69 20.70 -9.26
CA ARG A 430 -20.04 19.96 -8.03
C ARG A 430 -19.44 20.60 -6.79
N GLY A 431 -18.20 21.08 -6.86
CA GLY A 431 -17.55 21.81 -5.77
C GLY A 431 -18.32 23.06 -5.34
N TRP A 432 -18.93 23.79 -6.29
CA TRP A 432 -19.76 24.96 -5.98
C TRP A 432 -21.08 24.61 -5.27
N PHE A 433 -21.64 23.41 -5.52
CA PHE A 433 -22.90 22.96 -4.94
C PHE A 433 -22.74 21.94 -3.80
N SER A 434 -21.51 21.69 -3.33
CA SER A 434 -21.24 20.73 -2.24
C SER A 434 -21.32 21.39 -0.88
N ASP A 435 -22.09 20.80 0.04
CA ASP A 435 -22.12 21.23 1.45
C ASP A 435 -20.83 20.84 2.19
N LYS A 436 -20.61 21.40 3.40
CA LYS A 436 -19.45 21.09 4.29
C LYS A 436 -19.30 19.59 4.64
N GLN A 437 -20.33 18.79 4.38
CA GLN A 437 -20.38 17.33 4.60
C GLN A 437 -20.23 16.51 3.30
N GLY A 438 -19.98 17.17 2.16
CA GLY A 438 -19.76 16.52 0.85
C GLY A 438 -21.02 15.95 0.19
N LYS A 439 -22.22 16.31 0.66
CA LYS A 439 -23.49 15.86 0.09
C LYS A 439 -23.99 16.87 -0.95
N ILE A 440 -24.45 16.37 -2.09
CA ILE A 440 -25.00 17.18 -3.19
C ILE A 440 -26.43 16.69 -3.47
N TRP A 441 -27.37 17.61 -3.67
CA TRP A 441 -28.72 17.26 -4.13
C TRP A 441 -28.70 16.75 -5.57
N TRP A 442 -29.48 15.70 -5.88
CA TRP A 442 -29.44 15.02 -7.17
C TRP A 442 -29.64 15.97 -8.38
N GLY A 443 -30.45 17.03 -8.25
CA GLY A 443 -30.63 18.02 -9.32
C GLY A 443 -29.38 18.85 -9.61
N HIS A 444 -28.57 19.18 -8.59
CA HIS A 444 -27.29 19.85 -8.78
C HIS A 444 -26.25 18.93 -9.43
N GLU A 445 -26.31 17.62 -9.18
CA GLU A 445 -25.44 16.65 -9.87
C GLU A 445 -25.80 16.55 -11.37
N VAL A 446 -27.09 16.59 -11.69
CA VAL A 446 -27.59 16.63 -13.08
C VAL A 446 -27.13 17.92 -13.77
N ILE A 447 -27.21 19.07 -13.10
CA ILE A 447 -26.72 20.36 -13.62
C ILE A 447 -25.21 20.33 -13.85
N ALA A 448 -24.43 19.79 -12.90
CA ALA A 448 -22.98 19.66 -13.04
C ALA A 448 -22.59 18.76 -14.21
N GLY A 449 -23.26 17.62 -14.36
CA GLY A 449 -23.10 16.75 -15.51
C GLY A 449 -23.49 17.43 -16.83
N GLY A 450 -24.59 18.18 -16.84
CA GLY A 450 -25.04 18.96 -17.99
C GLY A 450 -24.07 20.07 -18.40
N ALA A 451 -23.54 20.83 -17.44
CA ALA A 451 -22.55 21.88 -17.66
C ALA A 451 -21.24 21.33 -18.24
N ALA A 452 -20.77 20.20 -17.71
CA ALA A 452 -19.62 19.48 -18.25
C ALA A 452 -19.82 19.04 -19.71
N GLY A 453 -21.01 18.49 -20.02
CA GLY A 453 -21.40 18.12 -21.39
C GLY A 453 -21.46 19.32 -22.32
N GLY A 454 -21.98 20.46 -21.86
CA GLY A 454 -22.07 21.69 -22.65
C GLY A 454 -20.70 22.29 -22.98
N CYS A 455 -19.82 22.38 -21.98
CA CYS A 455 -18.46 22.91 -22.14
C CYS A 455 -17.61 22.05 -23.09
N GLN A 456 -17.73 20.72 -22.99
CA GLN A 456 -17.05 19.77 -23.87
C GLN A 456 -17.35 20.02 -25.36
N VAL A 457 -18.61 20.31 -25.71
CA VAL A 457 -19.05 20.45 -27.11
C VAL A 457 -18.33 21.57 -27.85
N VAL A 458 -17.94 22.65 -27.15
CA VAL A 458 -17.17 23.75 -27.74
C VAL A 458 -15.88 23.24 -28.37
N PHE A 459 -15.22 22.28 -27.71
CA PHE A 459 -13.94 21.73 -28.16
C PHE A 459 -14.09 20.50 -29.06
N THR A 460 -15.10 19.66 -28.83
CA THR A 460 -15.25 18.40 -29.58
C THR A 460 -15.97 18.57 -30.91
N ASN A 461 -16.80 19.60 -31.09
CA ASN A 461 -17.62 19.75 -32.30
C ASN A 461 -16.79 19.83 -33.60
N PRO A 462 -15.67 20.58 -33.69
CA PRO A 462 -14.81 20.59 -34.86
C PRO A 462 -14.17 19.22 -35.18
N LEU A 463 -13.85 18.43 -34.15
CA LEU A 463 -13.27 17.09 -34.32
C LEU A 463 -14.33 16.08 -34.79
N GLU A 464 -15.54 16.17 -34.25
CA GLU A 464 -16.66 15.29 -34.59
C GLU A 464 -17.16 15.50 -36.01
N ILE A 465 -17.30 16.76 -36.48
CA ILE A 465 -17.75 17.02 -37.85
C ILE A 465 -16.75 16.47 -38.88
N VAL A 466 -15.44 16.57 -38.61
CA VAL A 466 -14.40 16.01 -39.47
C VAL A 466 -14.44 14.48 -39.44
N LYS A 467 -14.60 13.87 -38.26
CA LYS A 467 -14.78 12.41 -38.11
C LYS A 467 -15.97 11.91 -38.92
N ILE A 468 -17.15 12.50 -38.75
CA ILE A 468 -18.39 12.05 -39.41
C ILE A 468 -18.25 12.18 -40.94
N ARG A 469 -17.71 13.29 -41.44
CA ARG A 469 -17.50 13.48 -42.89
C ARG A 469 -16.53 12.45 -43.48
N LEU A 470 -15.44 12.12 -42.79
CA LEU A 470 -14.50 11.09 -43.23
C LEU A 470 -15.09 9.67 -43.17
N GLN A 471 -15.94 9.38 -42.19
CA GLN A 471 -16.61 8.09 -42.04
C GLN A 471 -17.63 7.84 -43.16
N VAL A 472 -18.29 8.89 -43.64
CA VAL A 472 -19.32 8.84 -44.70
C VAL A 472 -18.70 8.91 -46.10
N GLN A 473 -17.51 9.48 -46.24
CA GLN A 473 -16.83 9.62 -47.53
C GLN A 473 -16.58 8.28 -48.25
N GLY A 474 -16.34 7.20 -47.51
CA GLY A 474 -16.21 5.85 -48.07
C GLY A 474 -17.45 5.39 -48.83
N GLU A 475 -18.64 5.89 -48.46
CA GLU A 475 -19.89 5.62 -49.18
C GLU A 475 -20.02 6.46 -50.47
N VAL A 476 -19.51 7.70 -50.46
CA VAL A 476 -19.64 8.66 -51.58
C VAL A 476 -18.65 8.34 -52.71
N ALA A 477 -17.47 7.80 -52.38
CA ALA A 477 -16.41 7.46 -53.33
C ALA A 477 -16.81 6.40 -54.38
N LYS A 478 -17.93 5.68 -54.19
CA LYS A 478 -18.51 4.76 -55.18
C LYS A 478 -19.73 5.30 -55.92
N SER A 479 -20.45 6.29 -55.37
CA SER A 479 -21.62 6.89 -56.06
C SER A 479 -21.23 7.85 -57.19
N VAL A 480 -19.96 8.28 -57.24
CA VAL A 480 -19.40 9.16 -58.28
C VAL A 480 -17.99 8.69 -58.60
N GLU A 481 -17.74 8.20 -59.82
CA GLU A 481 -16.38 7.86 -60.29
C GLU A 481 -15.49 9.12 -60.28
N GLY A 482 -14.28 9.01 -59.70
CA GLY A 482 -13.31 10.11 -59.65
C GLY A 482 -13.39 11.04 -58.42
N ALA A 483 -14.20 10.73 -57.40
CA ALA A 483 -14.27 11.57 -56.20
C ALA A 483 -12.91 11.62 -55.44
N PRO A 484 -12.30 12.80 -55.24
CA PRO A 484 -10.99 12.91 -54.60
C PRO A 484 -11.04 12.44 -53.14
N LYS A 485 -9.97 11.77 -52.68
CA LYS A 485 -9.76 11.45 -51.26
C LYS A 485 -9.55 12.75 -50.47
N ARG A 486 -10.65 13.34 -50.01
CA ARG A 486 -10.69 14.47 -49.07
C ARG A 486 -9.93 14.12 -47.79
N SER A 487 -8.88 14.86 -47.51
CA SER A 487 -8.14 14.81 -46.25
C SER A 487 -8.90 15.58 -45.15
N ALA A 488 -8.65 15.26 -43.88
CA ALA A 488 -9.13 16.04 -42.74
C ALA A 488 -8.80 17.54 -42.89
N MET A 489 -7.59 17.86 -43.37
CA MET A 489 -7.14 19.24 -43.58
C MET A 489 -7.91 19.96 -44.70
N TRP A 490 -8.32 19.22 -45.74
CA TRP A 490 -9.17 19.75 -46.82
C TRP A 490 -10.57 20.08 -46.30
N ILE A 491 -11.13 19.22 -45.44
CA ILE A 491 -12.45 19.42 -44.82
C ILE A 491 -12.43 20.68 -43.93
N VAL A 492 -11.39 20.84 -43.11
CA VAL A 492 -11.19 22.00 -42.24
C VAL A 492 -11.09 23.29 -43.06
N ARG A 493 -10.27 23.30 -44.12
CA ARG A 493 -10.10 24.49 -44.99
C ARG A 493 -11.38 24.87 -45.74
N ASN A 494 -12.15 23.89 -46.19
CA ASN A 494 -13.36 24.16 -46.98
C ASN A 494 -14.58 24.55 -46.16
N LEU A 495 -14.69 24.07 -44.91
CA LEU A 495 -15.78 24.46 -44.02
C LEU A 495 -15.55 25.82 -43.37
N GLY A 496 -14.30 26.20 -43.15
CA GLY A 496 -13.94 27.37 -42.35
C GLY A 496 -14.38 27.24 -40.89
N LEU A 497 -14.07 28.25 -40.06
CA LEU A 497 -14.38 28.22 -38.63
C LEU A 497 -15.90 28.13 -38.36
N VAL A 498 -16.72 28.88 -39.09
CA VAL A 498 -18.19 28.86 -38.91
C VAL A 498 -18.80 27.53 -39.35
N GLY A 499 -18.29 26.93 -40.43
CA GLY A 499 -18.76 25.62 -40.90
C GLY A 499 -18.38 24.47 -39.97
N LEU A 500 -17.26 24.58 -39.25
CA LEU A 500 -16.86 23.60 -38.23
C LEU A 500 -17.79 23.57 -37.02
N TYR A 501 -18.52 24.66 -36.74
CA TYR A 501 -19.55 24.71 -35.69
C TYR A 501 -20.97 24.37 -36.20
N LYS A 502 -21.11 24.03 -37.50
CA LYS A 502 -22.40 23.61 -38.05
C LYS A 502 -22.86 22.31 -37.38
N GLY A 503 -24.04 22.36 -36.76
CA GLY A 503 -24.60 21.24 -35.99
C GLY A 503 -24.22 21.21 -34.50
N ALA A 504 -23.53 22.24 -33.97
CA ALA A 504 -23.21 22.34 -32.55
C ALA A 504 -24.45 22.27 -31.65
N SER A 505 -25.60 22.83 -32.07
CA SER A 505 -26.87 22.72 -31.34
C SER A 505 -27.37 21.27 -31.22
N ALA A 506 -27.10 20.43 -32.22
CA ALA A 506 -27.44 19.01 -32.18
C ALA A 506 -26.45 18.21 -31.31
N CYS A 507 -25.19 18.65 -31.22
CA CYS A 507 -24.21 18.12 -30.27
C CYS A 507 -24.59 18.44 -28.83
N LEU A 508 -24.96 19.69 -28.53
CA LEU A 508 -25.44 20.09 -27.20
C LEU A 508 -26.67 19.28 -26.79
N LEU A 509 -27.62 19.08 -27.71
CA LEU A 509 -28.83 18.27 -27.44
C LEU A 509 -28.51 16.81 -27.08
N ARG A 510 -27.38 16.26 -27.54
CA ARG A 510 -26.97 14.90 -27.21
C ARG A 510 -26.11 14.87 -25.94
N ASP A 511 -25.10 15.73 -25.87
CA ASP A 511 -24.01 15.63 -24.89
C ASP A 511 -24.40 16.17 -23.52
N VAL A 512 -25.27 17.18 -23.46
CA VAL A 512 -25.82 17.69 -22.21
C VAL A 512 -26.69 16.61 -21.53
N PRO A 513 -27.73 16.03 -22.16
CA PRO A 513 -28.51 14.96 -21.53
C PRO A 513 -27.69 13.70 -21.25
N PHE A 514 -26.73 13.34 -22.12
CA PHE A 514 -25.89 12.17 -21.90
C PHE A 514 -25.08 12.33 -20.61
N SER A 515 -24.46 13.49 -20.41
CA SER A 515 -23.60 13.76 -19.25
C SER A 515 -24.41 13.98 -17.97
N ALA A 516 -25.59 14.61 -18.09
CA ALA A 516 -26.55 14.80 -17.02
C ALA A 516 -27.11 13.48 -16.47
N ILE A 517 -27.20 12.43 -17.29
CA ILE A 517 -27.58 11.08 -16.84
C ILE A 517 -26.35 10.29 -16.37
N TYR A 518 -25.25 10.35 -17.13
CA TYR A 518 -24.06 9.53 -16.89
C TYR A 518 -23.42 9.81 -15.52
N PHE A 519 -23.19 11.07 -15.18
CA PHE A 519 -22.42 11.40 -13.97
C PHE A 519 -23.15 11.10 -12.67
N PRO A 520 -24.43 11.49 -12.48
CA PRO A 520 -25.18 11.08 -11.29
C PRO A 520 -25.27 9.56 -11.17
N THR A 521 -25.61 8.86 -12.25
CA THR A 521 -25.68 7.39 -12.26
C THR A 521 -24.33 6.77 -11.88
N TYR A 522 -23.23 7.31 -12.41
CA TYR A 522 -21.88 6.87 -12.10
C TYR A 522 -21.52 7.09 -10.63
N ASN A 523 -21.79 8.28 -10.09
CA ASN A 523 -21.49 8.62 -8.70
C ASN A 523 -22.31 7.78 -7.71
N HIS A 524 -23.60 7.59 -7.99
CA HIS A 524 -24.48 6.76 -7.18
C HIS A 524 -24.12 5.28 -7.27
N LEU A 525 -23.73 4.75 -8.45
CA LEU A 525 -23.20 3.40 -8.55
C LEU A 525 -21.94 3.23 -7.70
N LYS A 526 -21.01 4.20 -7.77
CA LYS A 526 -19.79 4.15 -6.96
C LYS A 526 -20.09 4.19 -5.45
N ARG A 527 -20.93 5.11 -5.00
CA ARG A 527 -21.25 5.31 -3.58
C ARG A 527 -22.18 4.24 -3.03
N ASP A 528 -23.32 4.01 -3.68
CA ASP A 528 -24.44 3.23 -3.13
C ASP A 528 -24.31 1.72 -3.45
N VAL A 529 -23.69 1.35 -4.59
CA VAL A 529 -23.55 -0.07 -5.00
C VAL A 529 -22.17 -0.62 -4.67
N PHE A 530 -21.10 0.11 -4.97
CA PHE A 530 -19.74 -0.36 -4.71
C PHE A 530 -19.14 0.12 -3.37
N GLY A 531 -19.83 1.03 -2.67
CA GLY A 531 -19.48 1.49 -1.33
C GLY A 531 -18.28 2.43 -1.28
N GLU A 532 -18.09 3.29 -2.29
CA GLU A 532 -17.05 4.32 -2.28
C GLU A 532 -17.27 5.29 -1.11
N SER A 533 -16.28 5.38 -0.23
CA SER A 533 -16.26 6.27 0.93
C SER A 533 -14.85 6.84 1.09
N SER A 534 -14.70 7.87 1.91
CA SER A 534 -13.41 8.49 2.25
C SER A 534 -12.36 7.47 2.74
N THR A 535 -12.82 6.32 3.27
CA THR A 535 -12.02 5.18 3.75
C THR A 535 -11.90 4.02 2.76
N LYS A 536 -12.77 3.93 1.74
CA LYS A 536 -12.76 2.84 0.75
C LYS A 536 -12.76 3.43 -0.66
N LYS A 537 -11.57 3.54 -1.26
CA LYS A 537 -11.44 3.86 -2.68
C LYS A 537 -11.68 2.61 -3.52
N LEU A 538 -12.45 2.77 -4.59
CA LEU A 538 -12.83 1.68 -5.48
C LEU A 538 -11.64 1.20 -6.31
N GLY A 539 -11.58 -0.11 -6.55
CA GLY A 539 -10.63 -0.68 -7.50
C GLY A 539 -10.97 -0.30 -8.94
N ILE A 540 -9.98 -0.35 -9.83
CA ILE A 540 -10.13 0.01 -11.25
C ILE A 540 -11.26 -0.80 -11.92
N LEU A 541 -11.35 -2.10 -11.61
CA LEU A 541 -12.42 -2.97 -12.11
C LEU A 541 -13.81 -2.47 -11.69
N GLN A 542 -13.98 -2.06 -10.43
CA GLN A 542 -15.25 -1.54 -9.92
C GLN A 542 -15.59 -0.18 -10.51
N LEU A 543 -14.61 0.72 -10.65
CA LEU A 543 -14.77 2.01 -11.31
C LEU A 543 -15.19 1.86 -12.77
N LEU A 544 -14.64 0.86 -13.48
CA LEU A 544 -14.97 0.60 -14.88
C LEU A 544 -16.31 -0.12 -15.04
N THR A 545 -16.64 -1.07 -14.17
CA THR A 545 -17.98 -1.70 -14.16
C THR A 545 -19.06 -0.66 -13.84
N ALA A 546 -18.83 0.21 -12.86
CA ALA A 546 -19.71 1.36 -12.59
C ALA A 546 -19.86 2.26 -13.81
N GLY A 547 -18.76 2.56 -14.52
CA GLY A 547 -18.76 3.37 -15.73
C GLY A 547 -19.51 2.73 -16.89
N ALA A 548 -19.39 1.42 -17.07
CA ALA A 548 -20.08 0.65 -18.09
C ALA A 548 -21.60 0.65 -17.83
N ILE A 549 -22.02 0.34 -16.59
CA ILE A 549 -23.43 0.29 -16.20
C ILE A 549 -24.06 1.70 -16.28
N ALA A 550 -23.36 2.74 -15.82
CA ALA A 550 -23.82 4.13 -15.93
C ALA A 550 -23.97 4.60 -17.39
N GLY A 551 -23.14 4.08 -18.29
CA GLY A 551 -23.15 4.43 -19.71
C GLY A 551 -24.34 3.89 -20.49
N MET A 552 -24.90 2.73 -20.10
CA MET A 552 -25.99 2.07 -20.82
C MET A 552 -27.29 2.91 -20.90
N PRO A 553 -27.88 3.38 -19.78
CA PRO A 553 -29.11 4.18 -19.83
C PRO A 553 -28.86 5.54 -20.49
N ALA A 554 -27.72 6.19 -20.19
CA ALA A 554 -27.33 7.45 -20.83
C ALA A 554 -27.22 7.30 -22.36
N ALA A 555 -26.61 6.21 -22.84
CA ALA A 555 -26.46 5.92 -24.26
C ALA A 555 -27.81 5.64 -24.93
N TYR A 556 -28.68 4.84 -24.32
CA TYR A 556 -29.95 4.46 -24.92
C TYR A 556 -30.91 5.66 -25.01
N LEU A 557 -31.12 6.37 -23.90
CA LEU A 557 -32.07 7.49 -23.80
C LEU A 557 -31.69 8.67 -24.70
N THR A 558 -30.40 8.86 -24.99
CA THR A 558 -29.94 9.95 -25.87
C THR A 558 -29.79 9.52 -27.34
N THR A 559 -30.18 8.29 -27.70
CA THR A 559 -30.09 7.81 -29.11
C THR A 559 -30.92 8.65 -30.08
N PRO A 560 -32.16 9.10 -29.76
CA PRO A 560 -32.92 9.98 -30.64
C PRO A 560 -32.19 11.27 -31.02
N CYS A 561 -31.51 11.89 -30.04
CA CYS A 561 -30.74 13.11 -30.25
C CYS A 561 -29.50 12.86 -31.11
N ASP A 562 -28.86 11.70 -30.93
CA ASP A 562 -27.71 11.28 -31.71
C ASP A 562 -28.07 11.03 -33.19
N VAL A 563 -29.23 10.41 -33.48
CA VAL A 563 -29.70 10.19 -34.87
C VAL A 563 -29.98 11.52 -35.59
N ILE A 564 -30.61 12.48 -34.91
CA ILE A 564 -30.87 13.81 -35.49
C ILE A 564 -29.53 14.52 -35.79
N LYS A 565 -28.59 14.49 -34.85
CA LYS A 565 -27.24 15.05 -35.02
C LYS A 565 -26.52 14.44 -36.21
N THR A 566 -26.45 13.12 -36.30
CA THR A 566 -25.72 12.44 -37.39
C THR A 566 -26.27 12.84 -38.75
N ARG A 567 -27.61 12.91 -38.90
CA ARG A 567 -28.24 13.27 -40.17
C ARG A 567 -28.06 14.74 -40.54
N LEU A 568 -27.97 15.64 -39.56
CA LEU A 568 -27.75 17.07 -39.77
C LEU A 568 -26.29 17.38 -40.14
N GLN A 569 -25.32 16.61 -39.62
CA GLN A 569 -23.89 16.82 -39.84
C GLN A 569 -23.35 16.11 -41.10
N VAL A 570 -24.10 15.14 -41.63
CA VAL A 570 -23.78 14.51 -42.92
C VAL A 570 -24.11 15.45 -44.09
N GLU A 571 -23.21 15.52 -45.06
CA GLU A 571 -23.42 16.23 -46.32
C GLU A 571 -24.50 15.50 -47.15
N ALA A 572 -25.59 16.19 -47.49
CA ALA A 572 -26.69 15.59 -48.26
C ALA A 572 -26.23 15.22 -49.68
N ARG A 573 -26.62 14.05 -50.18
CA ARG A 573 -26.34 13.63 -51.56
C ARG A 573 -27.22 14.40 -52.54
N LYS A 574 -26.86 14.40 -53.83
CA LYS A 574 -27.78 14.89 -54.89
C LYS A 574 -29.03 14.00 -54.89
N GLY A 575 -30.17 14.57 -54.49
CA GLY A 575 -31.47 13.87 -54.37
C GLY A 575 -31.95 13.61 -52.93
N ASP A 576 -31.13 13.86 -51.91
CA ASP A 576 -31.55 13.73 -50.50
C ASP A 576 -32.20 15.03 -49.98
N THR A 577 -33.15 14.89 -49.05
CA THR A 577 -33.70 16.05 -48.31
C THR A 577 -32.60 16.73 -47.49
N THR A 578 -32.41 18.03 -47.73
CA THR A 578 -31.49 18.87 -46.94
C THR A 578 -32.17 19.31 -45.66
N TYR A 579 -31.50 19.14 -44.53
CA TYR A 579 -32.01 19.58 -43.24
C TYR A 579 -31.50 20.98 -42.92
N THR A 580 -32.40 21.94 -42.78
CA THR A 580 -32.09 23.34 -42.46
C THR A 580 -31.91 23.57 -40.96
N GLY A 581 -32.46 22.70 -40.10
CA GLY A 581 -32.32 22.82 -38.64
C GLY A 581 -32.87 21.62 -37.88
N LEU A 582 -32.68 21.64 -36.54
CA LEU A 582 -33.02 20.54 -35.63
C LEU A 582 -34.51 20.15 -35.67
N ARG A 583 -35.40 21.15 -35.60
CA ARG A 583 -36.86 20.94 -35.62
C ARG A 583 -37.33 20.40 -36.96
N HIS A 584 -36.75 20.89 -38.05
CA HIS A 584 -37.04 20.40 -39.40
C HIS A 584 -36.59 18.94 -39.54
N ALA A 585 -35.37 18.60 -39.11
CA ALA A 585 -34.88 17.23 -39.12
C ALA A 585 -35.76 16.29 -38.29
N ALA A 586 -36.12 16.64 -37.05
CA ALA A 586 -36.99 15.81 -36.21
C ALA A 586 -38.37 15.59 -36.85
N LYS A 587 -39.01 16.65 -37.36
CA LYS A 587 -40.33 16.56 -38.02
C LYS A 587 -40.29 15.70 -39.28
N THR A 588 -39.26 15.86 -40.10
CA THR A 588 -39.09 15.09 -41.35
C THR A 588 -38.80 13.62 -41.07
N ILE A 589 -37.92 13.30 -40.11
CA ILE A 589 -37.63 11.90 -39.71
C ILE A 589 -38.91 11.21 -39.21
N TRP A 590 -39.70 11.90 -38.39
CA TRP A 590 -40.96 11.37 -37.90
C TRP A 590 -41.95 11.09 -39.04
N LYS A 591 -42.08 12.04 -39.98
CA LYS A 591 -43.05 11.96 -41.08
C LYS A 591 -42.65 10.91 -42.14
N GLU A 592 -41.37 10.77 -42.46
CA GLU A 592 -40.87 9.94 -43.56
C GLU A 592 -40.45 8.53 -43.13
N GLU A 593 -39.98 8.33 -41.88
CA GLU A 593 -39.43 7.04 -41.42
C GLU A 593 -40.07 6.50 -40.13
N GLY A 594 -40.90 7.29 -39.45
CA GLY A 594 -41.61 6.91 -38.22
C GLY A 594 -40.73 6.84 -36.96
N PHE A 595 -41.37 6.56 -35.82
CA PHE A 595 -40.74 6.63 -34.49
C PHE A 595 -39.54 5.69 -34.30
N ARG A 596 -39.57 4.49 -34.91
CA ARG A 596 -38.47 3.51 -34.81
C ARG A 596 -37.16 4.02 -35.42
N ALA A 597 -37.20 5.02 -36.31
CA ALA A 597 -36.02 5.60 -36.92
C ALA A 597 -35.10 6.31 -35.91
N PHE A 598 -35.66 6.91 -34.86
CA PHE A 598 -34.91 7.62 -33.81
C PHE A 598 -34.03 6.71 -32.96
N PHE A 599 -34.31 5.41 -32.92
CA PHE A 599 -33.54 4.42 -32.15
C PHE A 599 -32.64 3.55 -33.03
N LYS A 600 -32.54 3.84 -34.35
CA LYS A 600 -31.61 3.16 -35.25
C LYS A 600 -30.17 3.34 -34.74
N GLY A 601 -29.47 2.24 -34.54
CA GLY A 601 -28.11 2.22 -33.99
C GLY A 601 -28.01 2.25 -32.44
N GLY A 602 -29.14 2.24 -31.73
CA GLY A 602 -29.18 2.21 -30.25
C GLY A 602 -28.43 1.01 -29.64
N PRO A 603 -28.74 -0.25 -30.03
CA PRO A 603 -28.00 -1.41 -29.54
C PRO A 603 -26.50 -1.35 -29.87
N ALA A 604 -26.13 -0.92 -31.09
CA ALA A 604 -24.73 -0.76 -31.47
C ALA A 604 -23.99 0.25 -30.56
N ARG A 605 -24.68 1.28 -30.07
CA ARG A 605 -24.13 2.26 -29.13
C ARG A 605 -23.87 1.67 -27.73
N ILE A 606 -24.78 0.82 -27.24
CA ILE A 606 -24.60 0.10 -25.97
C ILE A 606 -23.45 -0.90 -26.10
N PHE A 607 -23.45 -1.70 -27.17
CA PHE A 607 -22.41 -2.69 -27.46
C PHE A 607 -21.04 -2.08 -27.72
N ARG A 608 -20.97 -0.81 -28.15
CA ARG A 608 -19.70 -0.09 -28.27
C ARG A 608 -19.14 0.31 -26.91
N SER A 609 -20.00 0.66 -25.95
CA SER A 609 -19.59 1.23 -24.68
C SER A 609 -18.90 0.20 -23.77
N SER A 610 -19.47 -1.01 -23.63
CA SER A 610 -18.95 -2.04 -22.70
C SER A 610 -17.55 -2.58 -23.08
N PRO A 611 -17.27 -3.02 -24.33
CA PRO A 611 -15.95 -3.51 -24.72
C PRO A 611 -14.87 -2.43 -24.72
N GLN A 612 -15.24 -1.17 -25.01
CA GLN A 612 -14.28 -0.06 -24.98
C GLN A 612 -13.66 0.11 -23.60
N PHE A 613 -14.45 -0.05 -22.53
CA PHE A 613 -13.94 0.00 -21.16
C PHE A 613 -13.04 -1.19 -20.85
N GLY A 614 -13.38 -2.40 -21.29
CA GLY A 614 -12.54 -3.59 -21.11
C GLY A 614 -11.17 -3.47 -21.80
N PHE A 615 -11.12 -3.00 -23.04
CA PHE A 615 -9.85 -2.78 -23.75
C PHE A 615 -9.03 -1.63 -23.17
N THR A 616 -9.70 -0.57 -22.68
CA THR A 616 -9.03 0.53 -21.97
C THR A 616 -8.37 0.03 -20.69
N LEU A 617 -9.04 -0.86 -19.93
CA LEU A 617 -8.47 -1.47 -18.72
C LEU A 617 -7.21 -2.28 -19.02
N ALA A 618 -7.33 -3.22 -19.96
CA ALA A 618 -6.24 -4.11 -20.32
C ALA A 618 -5.03 -3.31 -20.81
N ALA A 619 -5.26 -2.25 -21.59
CA ALA A 619 -4.21 -1.36 -22.05
C ALA A 619 -3.60 -0.53 -20.92
N TYR A 620 -4.42 -0.04 -19.99
CA TYR A 620 -3.93 0.72 -18.84
C TYR A 620 -3.06 -0.14 -17.92
N GLU A 621 -3.50 -1.36 -17.59
CA GLU A 621 -2.72 -2.31 -16.78
C GLU A 621 -1.42 -2.71 -17.48
N LEU A 622 -1.46 -2.98 -18.78
CA LEU A 622 -0.28 -3.29 -19.56
C LEU A 622 0.70 -2.11 -19.61
N LEU A 623 0.21 -0.90 -19.86
CA LEU A 623 1.04 0.31 -19.95
C LEU A 623 1.69 0.65 -18.60
N GLN A 624 0.98 0.49 -17.49
CA GLN A 624 1.54 0.65 -16.15
C GLN A 624 2.64 -0.38 -15.83
N ASN A 625 2.48 -1.62 -16.31
CA ASN A 625 3.47 -2.68 -16.09
C ASN A 625 4.72 -2.50 -16.96
N VAL A 626 4.57 -1.98 -18.18
CA VAL A 626 5.67 -1.84 -19.15
C VAL A 626 6.43 -0.53 -19.00
N LEU A 627 5.74 0.56 -18.66
CA LEU A 627 6.32 1.86 -18.40
C LEU A 627 5.99 2.25 -16.96
N PRO A 628 6.80 1.88 -15.96
CA PRO A 628 6.70 2.42 -14.61
C PRO A 628 7.40 3.79 -14.51
N PHE A 629 6.90 4.69 -13.66
CA PHE A 629 7.49 6.02 -13.47
C PHE A 629 8.91 5.90 -12.85
N PRO A 630 9.96 6.49 -13.46
CA PRO A 630 11.34 6.35 -12.97
C PRO A 630 11.49 7.03 -11.60
N GLY A 631 11.95 6.26 -10.60
CA GLY A 631 12.12 6.74 -9.23
C GLY A 631 11.07 6.22 -8.23
N LYS A 632 10.06 5.47 -8.69
CA LYS A 632 9.26 4.65 -7.77
C LYS A 632 9.99 3.34 -7.48
N PRO A 633 10.28 2.96 -6.22
CA PRO A 633 10.47 1.55 -5.89
C PRO A 633 9.22 0.82 -6.40
N SER A 634 9.36 -0.38 -6.94
CA SER A 634 8.24 -1.19 -7.47
C SER A 634 7.04 -1.13 -6.51
N GLU A 635 6.10 -0.23 -6.79
CA GLU A 635 4.99 0.04 -5.89
C GLU A 635 3.98 -1.06 -6.13
N ALA A 636 3.83 -1.88 -5.09
CA ALA A 636 2.56 -2.50 -4.76
C ALA A 636 1.42 -1.53 -5.13
N LYS A 637 0.55 -2.00 -6.02
CA LYS A 637 -0.75 -1.42 -6.41
C LYS A 637 -1.15 -0.23 -5.53
N VAL A 638 -1.10 0.97 -6.11
CA VAL A 638 -1.63 2.20 -5.54
C VAL A 638 -3.13 1.99 -5.20
N ALA A 639 -3.39 1.61 -3.96
CA ALA A 639 -4.70 1.54 -3.34
C ALA A 639 -4.64 2.48 -2.15
N ALA A 640 -5.31 3.62 -2.29
CA ALA A 640 -5.20 4.71 -1.35
C ALA A 640 -5.55 4.32 0.10
N GLY A 641 -4.70 4.74 1.02
CA GLY A 641 -5.06 5.29 2.32
C GLY A 641 -5.44 4.31 3.42
N VAL A 642 -6.13 3.20 3.14
CA VAL A 642 -6.47 2.21 4.18
C VAL A 642 -5.71 0.90 3.98
N ALA A 643 -5.24 0.66 2.76
CA ALA A 643 -4.37 -0.47 2.46
C ALA A 643 -2.98 -0.33 3.08
N GLU A 644 -2.46 0.88 3.32
CA GLU A 644 -1.10 1.07 3.85
C GLU A 644 -0.99 0.70 5.33
N ALA A 645 -2.04 0.98 6.12
CA ALA A 645 -2.19 0.44 7.47
C ALA A 645 -2.49 -1.06 7.49
N MET A 646 -2.92 -1.64 6.36
CA MET A 646 -3.11 -3.09 6.18
C MET A 646 -1.92 -3.77 5.47
N ALA A 647 -0.95 -3.00 4.94
CA ALA A 647 0.18 -3.47 4.14
C ALA A 647 1.41 -3.72 5.01
N THR A 648 1.51 -3.07 6.18
CA THR A 648 2.35 -3.55 7.28
C THR A 648 1.91 -4.93 7.81
N LEU A 649 0.77 -5.44 7.33
CA LEU A 649 0.00 -6.53 7.93
C LEU A 649 -0.48 -7.62 6.96
N LYS A 650 0.03 -7.67 5.72
CA LYS A 650 0.27 -8.97 5.07
C LYS A 650 1.23 -9.73 5.97
N GLU A 651 1.07 -11.05 6.14
CA GLU A 651 2.04 -11.93 6.85
C GLU A 651 3.43 -11.31 6.75
N LYS A 652 3.88 -10.64 7.83
CA LYS A 652 5.13 -9.84 7.84
C LYS A 652 6.14 -10.70 7.14
N ALA A 653 6.66 -10.32 5.97
CA ALA A 653 7.45 -11.19 5.11
C ALA A 653 8.42 -12.07 5.94
N VAL A 654 7.96 -13.25 6.35
CA VAL A 654 8.62 -14.07 7.40
C VAL A 654 9.92 -14.63 6.83
N ASP A 655 10.05 -14.53 5.50
CA ASP A 655 11.10 -15.11 4.70
C ASP A 655 12.15 -14.10 4.22
N SER A 656 12.07 -12.81 4.62
CA SER A 656 13.21 -11.91 4.40
C SER A 656 14.31 -12.24 5.43
N PRO A 657 15.54 -12.60 5.01
CA PRO A 657 16.64 -12.93 5.93
C PRO A 657 16.98 -11.81 6.92
N PHE A 658 16.71 -10.56 6.54
CA PHE A 658 16.93 -9.37 7.38
C PHE A 658 15.92 -9.28 8.53
N TYR A 659 14.67 -9.70 8.30
CA TYR A 659 13.65 -9.76 9.35
C TYR A 659 14.01 -10.76 10.46
N ARG A 660 14.56 -11.92 10.08
CA ARG A 660 15.03 -12.95 11.02
C ARG A 660 16.22 -12.44 11.84
N SER A 661 17.18 -11.78 11.19
CA SER A 661 18.32 -11.15 11.87
C SER A 661 17.89 -10.06 12.86
N ARG A 662 16.88 -9.26 12.51
CA ARG A 662 16.28 -8.27 13.41
C ARG A 662 15.55 -8.91 14.59
N ASN A 663 14.81 -10.00 14.37
CA ASN A 663 14.11 -10.70 15.43
C ASN A 663 15.07 -11.33 16.44
N ALA A 664 16.20 -11.88 15.97
CA ALA A 664 17.23 -12.46 16.83
C ALA A 664 17.73 -11.49 17.92
N LEU A 665 17.78 -10.18 17.62
CA LEU A 665 18.20 -9.17 18.57
C LEU A 665 17.13 -8.82 19.63
N LYS A 666 15.85 -9.13 19.40
CA LYS A 666 14.76 -8.67 20.28
C LYS A 666 14.90 -9.18 21.71
N ILE A 667 15.22 -10.47 21.89
CA ILE A 667 15.41 -11.07 23.22
C ILE A 667 16.67 -10.53 23.90
N LEU A 668 17.71 -10.22 23.12
CA LEU A 668 18.93 -9.62 23.66
C LEU A 668 18.68 -8.18 24.14
N LEU A 669 17.87 -7.40 23.41
CA LEU A 669 17.47 -6.05 23.81
C LEU A 669 16.50 -6.04 25.01
N ASP A 670 15.84 -7.17 25.31
CA ASP A 670 15.06 -7.32 26.55
C ASP A 670 15.96 -7.38 27.80
N LEU A 671 17.26 -7.65 27.63
CA LEU A 671 18.25 -7.60 28.72
C LEU A 671 18.68 -6.18 29.03
N ASP A 672 18.97 -5.38 28.01
CA ASP A 672 19.30 -3.94 28.07
C ASP A 672 19.21 -3.33 26.65
N ASP A 673 18.74 -2.09 26.50
CA ASP A 673 18.67 -1.40 25.19
C ASP A 673 20.06 -1.18 24.56
N ASN A 674 21.12 -1.18 25.39
CA ASN A 674 22.49 -1.00 24.94
C ASN A 674 23.21 -2.30 24.59
N PHE A 675 22.52 -3.44 24.64
CA PHE A 675 23.14 -4.72 24.31
C PHE A 675 23.72 -4.72 22.89
N GLY A 676 24.98 -5.12 22.75
CA GLY A 676 25.77 -5.00 21.53
C GLY A 676 26.54 -3.69 21.35
N ARG A 677 26.49 -2.79 22.34
CA ARG A 677 27.28 -1.55 22.38
C ARG A 677 28.19 -1.56 23.62
N VAL A 678 29.46 -1.19 23.47
CA VAL A 678 30.40 -1.07 24.59
C VAL A 678 30.72 0.41 24.84
N PRO A 679 30.63 0.92 26.08
CA PRO A 679 30.96 2.32 26.36
C PRO A 679 32.45 2.61 26.11
N LEU A 680 32.77 3.78 25.54
CA LEU A 680 34.14 4.24 25.31
C LEU A 680 34.84 4.71 26.62
N GLY A 681 34.91 3.86 27.63
CA GLY A 681 35.58 4.18 28.91
C GLY A 681 35.07 5.46 29.62
N PRO A 682 35.65 5.82 30.77
CA PRO A 682 35.25 7.04 31.48
C PRO A 682 35.79 8.30 30.77
N GLY A 683 34.88 9.18 30.32
CA GLY A 683 35.21 10.53 29.81
C GLY A 683 35.09 10.75 28.30
N GLN A 684 34.79 9.73 27.49
CA GLN A 684 34.52 9.90 26.05
C GLN A 684 33.05 9.59 25.73
N PRO A 685 32.28 10.56 25.19
CA PRO A 685 30.91 10.29 24.77
C PRO A 685 30.92 9.43 23.49
N GLY A 686 30.45 8.19 23.60
CA GLY A 686 30.23 7.31 22.45
C GLY A 686 30.28 5.83 22.79
N TRP A 687 29.94 4.99 21.81
CA TRP A 687 29.88 3.54 21.92
C TRP A 687 30.78 2.89 20.86
N LYS A 688 31.53 1.84 21.22
CA LYS A 688 32.32 1.01 20.29
C LYS A 688 31.54 -0.27 19.97
N SER A 689 31.63 -0.76 18.73
CA SER A 689 31.22 -2.12 18.38
C SER A 689 32.19 -3.12 19.03
N LEU A 690 31.63 -4.11 19.75
CA LEU A 690 32.24 -5.26 20.46
C LEU A 690 33.69 -5.16 21.01
N PRO A 691 33.97 -5.69 22.21
CA PRO A 691 35.34 -5.82 22.71
C PRO A 691 36.20 -6.71 21.80
N ASP A 692 37.51 -6.44 21.69
CA ASP A 692 38.39 -7.15 20.75
C ASP A 692 38.46 -8.67 21.02
N TRP A 693 38.23 -9.11 22.26
CA TRP A 693 38.14 -10.54 22.62
C TRP A 693 36.85 -11.24 22.14
N MET A 694 35.77 -10.50 21.83
CA MET A 694 34.58 -11.03 21.15
C MET A 694 34.69 -10.92 19.62
N LYS A 695 35.67 -10.16 19.10
CA LYS A 695 35.98 -10.05 17.66
C LYS A 695 36.89 -11.17 17.15
N GLY A 696 37.10 -12.21 17.95
CA GLY A 696 37.95 -13.34 17.58
C GLY A 696 39.46 -13.06 17.65
N ASN A 697 39.89 -11.94 18.23
CA ASN A 697 41.28 -11.82 18.64
C ASN A 697 41.44 -12.60 19.95
N GLY A 698 42.11 -13.75 19.86
CA GLY A 698 42.37 -14.63 20.98
C GLY A 698 42.87 -13.87 22.20
N ARG A 699 42.48 -14.37 23.38
CA ARG A 699 43.09 -14.01 24.66
C ARG A 699 44.62 -13.99 24.49
N THR A 700 45.19 -12.80 24.38
CA THR A 700 46.59 -12.58 24.71
C THR A 700 46.57 -12.05 26.13
N ALA A 701 47.11 -12.88 27.02
CA ALA A 701 47.42 -12.74 28.45
C ALA A 701 46.80 -11.57 29.21
#